data_AF-A0AAW0PK64-F1
#
_entry.id   AF-A0AAW0PK64-F1
#
_cell.length_a   1.000
_cell.length_b   1.000
_cell.length_c   1.000
_cell.angle_alpha   90.00
_cell.angle_beta   90.00
_cell.angle_gamma   90.00
#
_symmetry.space_group_name_H-M   'P 1'
#
loop_
_entity.id
_entity.type
_entity.pdbx_description
1 polymer ?
#
loop_
_entity_poly.entity_id
_entity_poly.type
_entity_poly.pdbx_seq_one_letter_code
_entity_poly.pdbx_strand_id
1 'polypeptide(L)'
;MLTFSSLLLLLLCSAQLSAQDVLVRLAGVGRRGPNEGRLEVFYNGAWGTVCDDEVDLNLASVVCRQLGFMRSLTWAHSAKFGQGQGLIWLDNVMCSGTEQSIADCRSNGWGINDCSHAEDLGVICSPERRPGFPAASMDETSYNQPPQQRAPEPVQPVGPPAGPAPPAHNPSRGHQIALHRGTSSSRRSSLSPQQNGHEIQILRRQRGGFRPGHQTSPAVPQGHQLPSRLINSAAYRQRHDMTRISPQAVRREAEGQVNRPPAAHSQLQSERRPDRQPLSGNHVEPEPVYPDAGYETDSQYTQGGERAYLEEVRLRPVLTGNHGGLVTEGVLEVKHAGKWRHVCSHGWDLSSSRVACGMLGFPAAEALDTNPYRKLWDSKLSDPSSRLRGLISKKAYWVEKVQCHGVEASLSQCQAQLSLPRTEVPCRGGMHVVVRCVPGSQFTRSGRAPPPPAAPPVVRLKSGPRLGEGRVEVLKEGKWGTICDHLWDISAASVVCRELGFGTAKEALRQAQLGQGTGPIHMNSVQCTGRERTITECNYKPVPLYTCKHNQDVSVRCNVPTTGLQATVRLAGGREKAEGRVEVLLDIGGVKRWGSVCSENWGINEAMVVCRQLGLGFAANAHQETWYWPSSADAGDVILSGTHCTGSEMSIQQCRRNTNVYSAPDLVVDAQLVQETAYLEDRPLHLLTCAHEENCLSSSAARMHWPYGHRRLLRFSSRIMNLGQADFRPRASREDWVWHQHYHSIEVFTHYDLLTLNGTKVAEGHKASFCLEDTYCPEGLHKRYACYNLGQQGISVGCWDTYRHDIDCQWIDITDVRPGEYLFQIEVNPTLDMSESDFQNNVMRCRCKYDGARVYMFGCHAGDAYSAEVEDLFDHQRQISNNFL
;
A
#
# COMPACT_ATOMS: atom_id res chain seq x y z
N MET A 1 -56.68 -3.50 74.32
CA MET A 1 -56.54 -4.23 73.03
C MET A 1 -56.82 -3.25 71.90
N LEU A 2 -56.13 -3.41 70.76
CA LEU A 2 -56.45 -2.82 69.46
C LEU A 2 -56.59 -1.27 69.38
N THR A 3 -55.46 -0.57 69.45
CA THR A 3 -55.20 0.63 68.61
C THR A 3 -53.72 0.67 68.26
N PHE A 4 -53.41 0.68 66.95
CA PHE A 4 -52.21 1.19 66.25
C PHE A 4 -52.29 0.62 64.82
N SER A 5 -53.17 1.15 63.97
CA SER A 5 -53.10 2.45 63.28
C SER A 5 -52.48 2.30 61.89
N SER A 6 -53.36 2.13 60.89
CA SER A 6 -53.48 2.87 59.62
C SER A 6 -52.27 3.17 58.71
N LEU A 7 -51.03 2.86 59.11
CA LEU A 7 -49.81 3.12 58.33
C LEU A 7 -49.62 2.08 57.20
N LEU A 8 -50.21 0.90 57.36
CA LEU A 8 -50.02 -0.25 56.47
C LEU A 8 -50.81 -0.19 55.17
N LEU A 9 -51.82 0.69 55.06
CA LEU A 9 -52.68 0.80 53.86
C LEU A 9 -52.30 1.95 52.92
N LEU A 10 -51.44 2.87 53.35
CA LEU A 10 -50.86 3.92 52.49
C LEU A 10 -49.60 3.47 51.74
N LEU A 11 -49.10 2.26 52.01
CA LEU A 11 -47.91 1.66 51.38
C LEU A 11 -48.22 0.72 50.19
N LEU A 12 -49.49 0.61 49.78
CA LEU A 12 -49.93 -0.30 48.71
C LEU A 12 -50.47 0.40 47.45
N CYS A 13 -50.47 1.74 47.38
CA CYS A 13 -50.76 2.46 46.14
C CYS A 13 -50.12 3.86 46.06
N SER A 14 -48.81 3.94 46.22
CA SER A 14 -48.00 4.95 45.54
C SER A 14 -47.34 4.26 44.35
N ALA A 15 -47.71 4.65 43.13
CA ALA A 15 -47.47 3.85 41.93
C ALA A 15 -46.00 3.76 41.50
N GLN A 16 -45.70 2.76 40.68
CA GLN A 16 -44.44 2.60 39.97
C GLN A 16 -44.27 3.71 38.92
N LEU A 17 -43.75 4.87 39.34
CA LEU A 17 -43.26 5.94 38.47
C LEU A 17 -41.84 6.32 38.92
N SER A 18 -40.82 6.35 38.07
CA SER A 18 -40.80 5.94 36.66
C SER A 18 -39.38 5.44 36.33
N ALA A 19 -39.26 4.19 35.88
CA ALA A 19 -38.37 3.98 34.74
C ALA A 19 -38.98 4.81 33.61
N GLN A 20 -38.22 5.73 33.00
CA GLN A 20 -38.75 6.48 31.87
C GLN A 20 -38.74 5.52 30.67
N ASP A 21 -39.92 5.22 30.12
CA ASP A 21 -40.05 4.40 28.92
C ASP A 21 -39.44 5.13 27.72
N VAL A 22 -38.11 5.02 27.59
CA VAL A 22 -37.37 5.61 26.49
C VAL A 22 -37.69 4.87 25.21
N LEU A 23 -38.12 5.61 24.19
CA LEU A 23 -38.30 5.04 22.86
C LEU A 23 -36.92 4.86 22.24
N VAL A 24 -36.70 3.71 21.63
CA VAL A 24 -35.43 3.36 20.99
C VAL A 24 -35.71 3.09 19.51
N ARG A 25 -34.83 3.58 18.63
CA ARG A 25 -34.90 3.28 17.19
C ARG A 25 -33.52 3.00 16.61
N LEU A 26 -33.53 2.30 15.48
CA LEU A 26 -32.37 2.15 14.61
C LEU A 26 -32.55 3.07 13.40
N ALA A 27 -31.58 3.95 13.17
CA ALA A 27 -31.60 5.02 12.17
C ALA A 27 -30.33 4.98 11.29
N GLY A 28 -30.12 6.02 10.47
CA GLY A 28 -28.90 6.20 9.68
C GLY A 28 -28.90 5.58 8.29
N VAL A 29 -27.76 5.70 7.61
CA VAL A 29 -27.50 5.29 6.21
C VAL A 29 -26.80 3.93 6.13
N GLY A 30 -26.76 3.33 4.94
CA GLY A 30 -26.05 2.05 4.70
C GLY A 30 -26.74 0.80 5.24
N ARG A 31 -27.94 0.95 5.84
CA ARG A 31 -28.76 -0.13 6.40
C ARG A 31 -29.27 -1.08 5.31
N ARG A 32 -29.19 -2.39 5.57
CA ARG A 32 -29.75 -3.46 4.71
C ARG A 32 -31.11 -3.97 5.17
N GLY A 33 -31.51 -3.65 6.40
CA GLY A 33 -32.72 -4.16 7.05
C GLY A 33 -33.21 -3.23 8.17
N PRO A 34 -34.50 -3.31 8.57
CA PRO A 34 -35.01 -2.55 9.72
C PRO A 34 -34.41 -3.03 11.06
N ASN A 35 -33.80 -4.22 11.06
CA ASN A 35 -33.11 -4.86 12.18
C ASN A 35 -31.68 -4.35 12.42
N GLU A 36 -31.16 -3.41 11.63
CA GLU A 36 -29.84 -2.80 11.85
C GLU A 36 -29.87 -1.28 11.66
N GLY A 37 -28.95 -0.54 12.30
CA GLY A 37 -28.79 0.91 12.15
C GLY A 37 -28.04 1.56 13.32
N ARG A 38 -27.81 2.88 13.25
CA ARG A 38 -27.34 3.72 14.37
C ARG A 38 -28.38 3.71 15.48
N LEU A 39 -27.95 3.57 16.72
CA LEU A 39 -28.81 3.59 17.89
C LEU A 39 -29.18 5.02 18.26
N GLU A 40 -30.48 5.30 18.33
CA GLU A 40 -31.01 6.55 18.84
C GLU A 40 -32.04 6.27 19.94
N VAL A 41 -32.00 7.09 20.98
CA VAL A 41 -32.86 7.02 22.17
C VAL A 41 -33.63 8.34 22.30
N PHE A 42 -34.91 8.27 22.59
CA PHE A 42 -35.75 9.43 22.87
C PHE A 42 -35.81 9.67 24.38
N TYR A 43 -35.18 10.76 24.81
CA TYR A 43 -35.11 11.15 26.22
C TYR A 43 -35.47 12.63 26.39
N ASN A 44 -36.18 12.97 27.47
CA ASN A 44 -36.59 14.33 27.81
C ASN A 44 -37.15 15.18 26.65
N GLY A 45 -37.90 14.56 25.72
CA GLY A 45 -38.53 15.23 24.58
C GLY A 45 -37.68 15.35 23.31
N ALA A 46 -36.44 14.83 23.27
CA ALA A 46 -35.58 14.86 22.09
C ALA A 46 -34.93 13.50 21.79
N TRP A 47 -34.73 13.22 20.50
CA TRP A 47 -33.85 12.12 20.06
C TRP A 47 -32.38 12.51 20.24
N GLY A 48 -31.57 11.54 20.65
CA GLY A 48 -30.12 11.64 20.71
C GLY A 48 -29.49 10.26 20.55
N THR A 49 -28.18 10.22 20.29
CA THR A 49 -27.44 8.99 20.02
C THR A 49 -26.87 8.37 21.30
N VAL A 50 -26.18 7.25 21.16
CA VAL A 50 -25.45 6.55 22.23
C VAL A 50 -24.00 6.42 21.77
N CYS A 51 -23.03 6.65 22.65
CA CYS A 51 -21.61 6.45 22.34
C CYS A 51 -21.25 4.95 22.27
N ASP A 52 -20.22 4.58 21.51
CA ASP A 52 -19.73 3.21 21.38
C ASP A 52 -18.60 2.81 22.36
N ASP A 53 -18.18 3.71 23.25
CA ASP A 53 -17.22 3.42 24.32
C ASP A 53 -17.79 2.52 25.44
N GLU A 54 -16.91 1.66 25.97
CA GLU A 54 -17.19 0.56 26.92
C GLU A 54 -18.38 -0.37 26.55
N VAL A 55 -18.81 -0.41 25.28
CA VAL A 55 -19.94 -1.22 24.81
C VAL A 55 -19.62 -2.70 24.64
N ASP A 56 -20.62 -3.56 24.94
CA ASP A 56 -20.55 -5.01 24.75
C ASP A 56 -21.77 -5.62 24.00
N LEU A 57 -21.76 -6.94 23.84
CA LEU A 57 -22.88 -7.68 23.24
C LEU A 57 -24.12 -7.75 24.15
N ASN A 58 -24.01 -7.46 25.44
CA ASN A 58 -25.15 -7.45 26.36
C ASN A 58 -26.00 -6.20 26.12
N LEU A 59 -25.39 -5.03 25.90
CA LEU A 59 -26.09 -3.81 25.45
C LEU A 59 -26.87 -4.06 24.15
N ALA A 60 -26.19 -4.61 23.13
CA ALA A 60 -26.83 -4.98 21.87
C ALA A 60 -28.02 -5.94 22.08
N SER A 61 -27.92 -6.85 23.06
CA SER A 61 -28.97 -7.83 23.39
C SER A 61 -30.17 -7.20 24.09
N VAL A 62 -29.96 -6.23 24.98
CA VAL A 62 -31.03 -5.42 25.60
C VAL A 62 -31.74 -4.62 24.52
N VAL A 63 -31.01 -3.85 23.71
CA VAL A 63 -31.55 -3.01 22.63
C VAL A 63 -32.35 -3.84 21.62
N CYS A 64 -31.82 -4.95 21.13
CA CYS A 64 -32.55 -5.81 20.18
C CYS A 64 -33.81 -6.45 20.79
N ARG A 65 -33.78 -6.80 22.08
CA ARG A 65 -34.95 -7.29 22.82
C ARG A 65 -36.02 -6.20 22.98
N GLN A 66 -35.61 -4.98 23.36
CA GLN A 66 -36.48 -3.81 23.52
C GLN A 66 -37.15 -3.41 22.20
N LEU A 67 -36.43 -3.53 21.08
CA LEU A 67 -36.94 -3.31 19.71
C LEU A 67 -37.83 -4.47 19.18
N GLY A 68 -38.03 -5.55 19.95
CA GLY A 68 -38.89 -6.68 19.57
C GLY A 68 -38.27 -7.73 18.65
N PHE A 69 -36.95 -7.76 18.50
CA PHE A 69 -36.23 -8.84 17.79
C PHE A 69 -35.91 -10.00 18.75
N MET A 70 -35.68 -11.20 18.22
CA MET A 70 -35.45 -12.38 19.06
C MET A 70 -34.10 -12.32 19.79
N ARG A 71 -33.06 -11.78 19.15
CA ARG A 71 -31.68 -11.73 19.63
C ARG A 71 -30.88 -10.63 18.91
N SER A 72 -29.76 -10.23 19.51
CA SER A 72 -28.70 -9.50 18.82
C SER A 72 -27.95 -10.42 17.85
N LEU A 73 -27.24 -9.81 16.89
CA LEU A 73 -26.17 -10.45 16.12
C LEU A 73 -24.81 -9.81 16.45
N THR A 74 -24.76 -8.48 16.50
CA THR A 74 -23.59 -7.68 16.92
C THR A 74 -24.01 -6.24 17.18
N TRP A 75 -23.13 -5.45 17.79
CA TRP A 75 -23.13 -3.99 17.65
C TRP A 75 -22.14 -3.55 16.57
N ALA A 76 -21.98 -2.25 16.39
CA ALA A 76 -21.06 -1.63 15.44
C ALA A 76 -20.59 -0.26 15.95
N HIS A 77 -19.31 0.03 15.80
CA HIS A 77 -18.68 1.27 16.27
C HIS A 77 -18.40 2.27 15.13
N SER A 78 -17.79 3.40 15.50
CA SER A 78 -17.29 4.48 14.64
C SER A 78 -18.33 4.98 13.64
N ALA A 79 -19.55 5.22 14.12
CA ALA A 79 -20.67 5.75 13.33
C ALA A 79 -20.91 4.99 12.00
N LYS A 80 -20.78 3.66 12.00
CA LYS A 80 -20.90 2.78 10.82
C LYS A 80 -22.13 3.03 9.96
N PHE A 81 -23.25 3.42 10.56
CA PHE A 81 -24.50 3.74 9.86
C PHE A 81 -24.65 5.25 9.59
N GLY A 82 -23.53 5.94 9.43
CA GLY A 82 -23.42 7.40 9.39
C GLY A 82 -23.53 8.03 10.77
N GLN A 83 -22.93 9.22 10.90
CA GLN A 83 -23.02 10.06 12.09
C GLN A 83 -24.45 10.56 12.33
N GLY A 84 -24.86 10.64 13.59
CA GLY A 84 -26.03 11.34 14.07
C GLY A 84 -25.78 12.83 14.21
N GLN A 85 -26.75 13.55 14.77
CA GLN A 85 -26.72 15.00 14.96
C GLN A 85 -27.51 15.37 16.22
N GLY A 86 -27.03 16.34 16.99
CA GLY A 86 -27.75 16.90 18.14
C GLY A 86 -27.10 16.54 19.47
N LEU A 87 -27.76 15.68 20.25
CA LEU A 87 -27.31 15.27 21.58
C LEU A 87 -26.83 13.81 21.54
N ILE A 88 -25.74 13.54 22.26
CA ILE A 88 -25.36 12.18 22.66
C ILE A 88 -25.95 11.97 24.06
N TRP A 89 -26.85 10.99 24.21
CA TRP A 89 -27.64 10.82 25.43
C TRP A 89 -27.03 9.87 26.45
N LEU A 90 -26.29 8.86 26.00
CA LEU A 90 -25.75 7.80 26.85
C LEU A 90 -24.35 7.40 26.41
N ASP A 91 -23.55 6.98 27.37
CA ASP A 91 -22.11 6.75 27.26
C ASP A 91 -21.64 5.76 28.35
N ASN A 92 -20.59 4.99 28.08
CA ASN A 92 -20.13 3.80 28.81
C ASN A 92 -21.28 2.88 29.28
N VAL A 93 -22.12 2.45 28.33
CA VAL A 93 -23.41 1.79 28.64
C VAL A 93 -23.26 0.29 28.88
N MET A 94 -22.92 -0.07 30.12
CA MET A 94 -22.80 -1.44 30.61
C MET A 94 -24.16 -2.06 30.99
N CYS A 95 -24.56 -3.11 30.27
CA CYS A 95 -25.72 -3.95 30.58
C CYS A 95 -25.31 -5.36 31.04
N SER A 96 -26.10 -6.02 31.89
CA SER A 96 -25.97 -7.45 32.20
C SER A 96 -26.55 -8.37 31.11
N GLY A 97 -27.33 -7.82 30.19
CA GLY A 97 -27.98 -8.55 29.11
C GLY A 97 -29.38 -9.05 29.48
N THR A 98 -29.88 -8.70 30.68
CA THR A 98 -31.17 -9.16 31.24
C THR A 98 -32.20 -8.04 31.42
N GLU A 99 -31.80 -6.78 31.25
CA GLU A 99 -32.58 -5.55 31.36
C GLU A 99 -33.74 -5.48 30.35
N GLN A 100 -34.83 -4.77 30.67
CA GLN A 100 -35.94 -4.60 29.74
C GLN A 100 -35.75 -3.35 28.86
N SER A 101 -35.08 -2.33 29.39
CA SER A 101 -34.76 -1.08 28.71
C SER A 101 -33.26 -0.77 28.79
N ILE A 102 -32.72 -0.12 27.75
CA ILE A 102 -31.39 0.52 27.81
C ILE A 102 -31.29 1.52 28.97
N ALA A 103 -32.40 2.14 29.40
CA ALA A 103 -32.45 3.04 30.55
C ALA A 103 -32.22 2.34 31.91
N ASP A 104 -32.33 1.01 31.97
CA ASP A 104 -32.03 0.22 33.17
C ASP A 104 -30.52 -0.11 33.30
N CYS A 105 -29.75 0.07 32.22
CA CYS A 105 -28.33 -0.24 32.19
C CYS A 105 -27.48 0.87 32.84
N ARG A 106 -26.31 0.49 33.37
CA ARG A 106 -25.38 1.46 33.96
C ARG A 106 -24.71 2.27 32.85
N SER A 107 -24.60 3.58 33.04
CA SER A 107 -23.96 4.53 32.11
C SER A 107 -23.32 5.69 32.88
N ASN A 108 -22.59 6.56 32.20
CA ASN A 108 -22.04 7.81 32.75
C ASN A 108 -23.14 8.84 33.12
N GLY A 109 -24.35 8.68 32.59
CA GLY A 109 -25.55 9.48 32.91
C GLY A 109 -26.13 10.21 31.71
N TRP A 110 -27.42 10.58 31.79
CA TRP A 110 -28.14 11.20 30.66
C TRP A 110 -27.51 12.52 30.22
N GLY A 111 -26.93 12.54 29.02
CA GLY A 111 -26.24 13.70 28.44
C GLY A 111 -24.83 13.95 28.98
N ILE A 112 -24.24 12.97 29.69
CA ILE A 112 -22.86 13.04 30.19
C ILE A 112 -22.01 12.11 29.32
N ASN A 113 -21.10 12.70 28.54
CA ASN A 113 -20.15 12.04 27.63
C ASN A 113 -19.04 13.04 27.27
N ASP A 114 -17.88 12.54 26.84
CA ASP A 114 -16.84 13.31 26.14
C ASP A 114 -16.64 12.87 24.66
N CYS A 115 -17.47 11.92 24.20
CA CYS A 115 -17.54 11.44 22.82
C CYS A 115 -17.94 12.51 21.78
N SER A 116 -17.71 12.19 20.50
CA SER A 116 -18.26 12.91 19.36
C SER A 116 -19.26 12.04 18.58
N HIS A 117 -19.99 12.64 17.62
CA HIS A 117 -20.83 11.85 16.71
C HIS A 117 -20.03 10.94 15.75
N ALA A 118 -18.70 10.91 15.81
CA ALA A 118 -17.90 9.89 15.13
C ALA A 118 -17.93 8.55 15.90
N GLU A 119 -18.17 8.57 17.21
CA GLU A 119 -18.35 7.42 18.11
C GLU A 119 -19.84 7.04 18.30
N ASP A 120 -20.73 7.38 17.36
CA ASP A 120 -22.15 7.01 17.47
C ASP A 120 -22.37 5.51 17.24
N LEU A 121 -22.82 4.82 18.29
CA LEU A 121 -23.09 3.38 18.32
C LEU A 121 -24.14 2.94 17.29
N GLY A 122 -23.88 1.81 16.63
CA GLY A 122 -24.85 1.05 15.85
C GLY A 122 -25.16 -0.31 16.45
N VAL A 123 -26.35 -0.84 16.18
CA VAL A 123 -26.79 -2.17 16.63
C VAL A 123 -27.35 -2.98 15.45
N ILE A 124 -27.06 -4.29 15.45
CA ILE A 124 -27.47 -5.25 14.42
C ILE A 124 -28.17 -6.43 15.11
N CYS A 125 -29.48 -6.52 14.93
CA CYS A 125 -30.35 -7.56 15.49
C CYS A 125 -30.60 -8.68 14.47
N SER A 126 -31.07 -9.84 14.93
CA SER A 126 -31.57 -10.84 13.99
C SER A 126 -32.85 -10.36 13.29
N PRO A 127 -33.13 -10.77 12.04
CA PRO A 127 -34.37 -10.42 11.36
C PRO A 127 -35.60 -11.12 11.95
N GLU A 128 -35.41 -12.04 12.90
CA GLU A 128 -36.48 -12.80 13.57
C GLU A 128 -37.19 -11.89 14.59
N ARG A 129 -38.50 -11.70 14.47
CA ARG A 129 -39.32 -10.91 15.42
C ARG A 129 -39.85 -11.79 16.56
N ARG A 130 -39.98 -11.22 17.75
CA ARG A 130 -40.61 -11.89 18.90
C ARG A 130 -42.12 -12.06 18.65
N PRO A 131 -42.74 -13.19 19.07
CA PRO A 131 -44.20 -13.36 18.99
C PRO A 131 -44.93 -12.20 19.68
N GLY A 132 -45.95 -11.64 19.00
CA GLY A 132 -46.71 -10.48 19.48
C GLY A 132 -46.23 -9.13 18.94
N PHE A 133 -45.04 -9.03 18.33
CA PHE A 133 -44.57 -7.79 17.71
C PHE A 133 -44.92 -7.76 16.20
N PRO A 134 -45.38 -6.62 15.66
CA PRO A 134 -45.67 -6.50 14.23
C PRO A 134 -44.40 -6.58 13.38
N ALA A 135 -44.59 -6.99 12.12
CA ALA A 135 -43.55 -6.99 11.10
C ALA A 135 -43.10 -5.55 10.81
N ALA A 136 -41.79 -5.33 10.74
CA ALA A 136 -41.21 -4.02 10.48
C ALA A 136 -41.16 -3.75 8.96
N SER A 137 -42.05 -2.90 8.46
CA SER A 137 -42.02 -2.37 7.10
C SER A 137 -40.98 -1.26 6.97
N MET A 138 -40.25 -1.23 5.85
CA MET A 138 -39.46 -0.05 5.46
C MET A 138 -40.38 0.97 4.78
N ASP A 139 -40.98 1.87 5.56
CA ASP A 139 -41.63 3.07 5.04
C ASP A 139 -41.51 4.21 6.07
N GLU A 140 -40.56 5.12 5.85
CA GLU A 140 -40.43 6.38 6.59
C GLU A 140 -40.26 7.57 5.61
N THR A 141 -40.98 7.53 4.49
CA THR A 141 -41.13 8.67 3.57
C THR A 141 -42.48 9.39 3.72
N SER A 142 -42.93 9.59 4.96
CA SER A 142 -44.08 10.45 5.24
C SER A 142 -44.06 11.00 6.67
N TYR A 143 -43.45 12.19 6.87
CA TYR A 143 -43.95 13.22 7.81
C TYR A 143 -43.35 14.59 7.47
N ASN A 144 -43.90 15.24 6.44
CA ASN A 144 -43.62 16.66 6.18
C ASN A 144 -44.82 17.42 5.58
N GLN A 145 -45.98 17.29 6.21
CA GLN A 145 -47.08 18.27 6.12
C GLN A 145 -47.68 18.50 7.51
N PRO A 146 -48.13 19.72 7.83
CA PRO A 146 -48.64 20.07 9.16
C PRO A 146 -50.07 19.54 9.40
N PRO A 147 -50.51 19.42 10.67
CA PRO A 147 -51.91 19.15 10.98
C PRO A 147 -52.83 20.23 10.40
N GLN A 148 -53.88 19.81 9.69
CA GLN A 148 -54.91 20.73 9.23
C GLN A 148 -55.63 21.39 10.42
N GLN A 149 -55.57 22.72 10.51
CA GLN A 149 -56.40 23.46 11.44
C GLN A 149 -57.87 23.34 11.05
N ARG A 150 -58.70 22.87 11.98
CA ARG A 150 -60.16 23.01 11.91
C ARG A 150 -60.59 24.15 12.84
N ALA A 151 -60.43 25.40 12.39
CA ALA A 151 -61.07 26.57 13.01
C ALA A 151 -62.61 26.46 12.85
N PRO A 152 -63.40 26.89 13.85
CA PRO A 152 -63.71 28.32 14.11
C PRO A 152 -63.54 28.70 15.61
N GLU A 153 -63.63 29.95 16.10
CA GLU A 153 -63.82 31.30 15.52
C GLU A 153 -63.11 32.36 16.45
N PRO A 154 -63.20 33.71 16.28
CA PRO A 154 -62.12 34.63 16.68
C PRO A 154 -62.30 35.43 17.98
N VAL A 155 -61.19 35.99 18.48
CA VAL A 155 -61.14 37.20 19.32
C VAL A 155 -60.04 38.14 18.80
N GLN A 156 -60.27 39.46 18.85
CA GLN A 156 -59.41 40.50 18.30
C GLN A 156 -58.36 41.07 19.30
N PRO A 157 -57.37 41.85 18.85
CA PRO A 157 -56.14 42.12 19.61
C PRO A 157 -56.25 43.27 20.63
N VAL A 158 -55.31 43.29 21.58
CA VAL A 158 -55.06 44.41 22.51
C VAL A 158 -53.58 44.82 22.42
N GLY A 159 -53.33 46.13 22.43
CA GLY A 159 -52.00 46.73 22.29
C GLY A 159 -51.21 46.92 23.60
N PRO A 160 -50.01 47.56 23.53
CA PRO A 160 -49.02 47.58 24.60
C PRO A 160 -49.21 48.71 25.63
N PRO A 161 -48.53 48.58 26.78
CA PRO A 161 -47.41 49.49 27.07
C PRO A 161 -46.13 48.73 27.51
N ALA A 162 -44.90 49.27 27.61
CA ALA A 162 -44.18 50.44 27.05
C ALA A 162 -43.15 50.98 28.09
N GLY A 163 -41.98 50.32 28.19
CA GLY A 163 -40.74 50.87 28.79
C GLY A 163 -40.62 50.88 30.32
N PRO A 164 -39.45 51.29 30.87
CA PRO A 164 -38.26 51.83 30.19
C PRO A 164 -37.00 50.91 30.24
N ALA A 165 -35.94 51.34 29.52
CA ALA A 165 -34.57 50.77 29.47
C ALA A 165 -33.59 51.68 30.28
N PRO A 166 -32.25 51.72 30.09
CA PRO A 166 -31.25 50.86 29.40
C PRO A 166 -30.10 50.45 30.40
N PRO A 167 -28.79 50.25 30.09
CA PRO A 167 -28.03 50.02 28.83
C PRO A 167 -27.13 48.73 28.85
N ALA A 168 -26.37 48.31 27.81
CA ALA A 168 -26.47 48.48 26.34
C ALA A 168 -25.55 47.46 25.62
N HIS A 169 -25.84 47.23 24.33
CA HIS A 169 -25.01 46.73 23.21
C HIS A 169 -23.73 45.87 23.42
N ASN A 170 -23.79 44.67 22.80
CA ASN A 170 -22.70 43.97 22.09
C ASN A 170 -21.79 44.92 21.26
N PRO A 171 -20.48 44.61 21.08
CA PRO A 171 -20.11 43.70 19.99
C PRO A 171 -18.85 42.80 20.15
N SER A 172 -18.80 41.84 19.22
CA SER A 172 -17.70 41.06 18.63
C SER A 172 -16.21 41.31 18.99
N ARG A 173 -15.47 40.17 18.99
CA ARG A 173 -14.04 39.96 18.63
C ARG A 173 -12.94 40.50 19.57
N GLY A 174 -12.01 39.59 19.90
CA GLY A 174 -10.57 39.89 19.98
C GLY A 174 -9.94 39.76 21.37
N HIS A 175 -8.61 39.94 21.39
CA HIS A 175 -7.68 39.75 22.51
C HIS A 175 -7.45 38.26 22.85
N GLN A 176 -6.28 37.64 22.65
CA GLN A 176 -4.88 38.10 22.65
C GLN A 176 -4.42 38.63 24.01
N ILE A 177 -3.62 37.83 24.72
CA ILE A 177 -2.89 38.26 25.92
C ILE A 177 -1.45 38.54 25.51
N ALA A 178 -1.00 39.79 25.73
CA ALA A 178 0.32 40.26 25.34
C ALA A 178 1.35 40.12 26.47
N LEU A 179 2.63 40.07 26.08
CA LEU A 179 3.79 40.11 26.97
C LEU A 179 3.89 41.49 27.67
N HIS A 180 3.95 41.52 29.01
CA HIS A 180 4.35 42.72 29.74
C HIS A 180 5.87 42.76 29.95
N ARG A 181 6.51 43.81 29.42
CA ARG A 181 7.92 44.15 29.70
C ARG A 181 8.02 45.06 30.93
N GLY A 182 8.91 44.73 31.86
CA GLY A 182 9.63 45.74 32.67
C GLY A 182 10.78 46.34 31.84
N THR A 183 11.19 47.58 32.11
CA THR A 183 12.22 48.28 31.30
C THR A 183 13.21 49.09 32.14
N SER A 184 14.28 49.56 31.48
CA SER A 184 15.45 50.30 32.01
C SER A 184 16.57 49.42 32.63
N SER A 185 17.88 49.68 32.41
CA SER A 185 18.52 50.70 31.55
C SER A 185 19.84 50.24 30.87
N SER A 186 20.07 50.78 29.68
CA SER A 186 21.33 51.03 28.93
C SER A 186 22.67 50.36 29.34
N ARG A 187 23.32 49.71 28.34
CA ARG A 187 24.53 50.24 27.64
C ARG A 187 24.82 49.48 26.33
N ARG A 188 25.70 50.01 25.47
CA ARG A 188 26.06 49.46 24.14
C ARG A 188 27.37 48.66 24.19
N SER A 189 27.44 47.55 23.44
CA SER A 189 28.62 47.17 22.62
C SER A 189 28.30 46.01 21.67
N SER A 190 29.00 45.95 20.54
CA SER A 190 28.91 44.90 19.50
C SER A 190 29.78 43.68 19.79
N LEU A 191 29.41 42.49 19.27
CA LEU A 191 30.28 41.60 18.45
C LEU A 191 29.55 40.30 18.01
N SER A 192 30.26 39.43 17.29
CA SER A 192 29.81 38.23 16.55
C SER A 192 29.34 37.03 17.42
N PRO A 193 28.54 36.09 16.86
CA PRO A 193 27.96 34.98 17.62
C PRO A 193 28.97 33.88 18.01
N GLN A 194 28.80 33.33 19.21
CA GLN A 194 29.41 32.08 19.67
C GLN A 194 28.37 31.20 20.38
N GLN A 195 28.75 29.94 20.61
CA GLN A 195 27.91 28.88 21.18
C GLN A 195 27.37 29.23 22.58
N ASN A 196 26.12 28.87 22.86
CA ASN A 196 25.75 28.04 24.02
C ASN A 196 24.27 27.63 23.95
N GLY A 197 23.94 26.48 24.57
CA GLY A 197 22.57 25.96 24.64
C GLY A 197 21.75 26.57 25.79
N HIS A 198 20.45 26.31 25.80
CA HIS A 198 19.56 26.75 26.88
C HIS A 198 19.68 25.87 28.13
N GLU A 199 20.00 26.49 29.26
CA GLU A 199 19.90 25.90 30.59
C GLU A 199 18.43 25.89 31.05
N ILE A 200 17.94 24.75 31.56
CA ILE A 200 16.63 24.65 32.23
C ILE A 200 16.87 24.17 33.67
N GLN A 201 16.70 25.08 34.63
CA GLN A 201 16.85 24.74 36.05
C GLN A 201 15.59 24.05 36.60
N ILE A 202 15.70 22.75 36.89
CA ILE A 202 14.67 22.02 37.62
C ILE A 202 14.76 22.37 39.11
N LEU A 203 13.73 23.06 39.63
CA LEU A 203 13.66 23.48 41.04
C LEU A 203 13.54 22.27 41.99
N ARG A 204 14.68 21.85 42.56
CA ARG A 204 14.79 20.75 43.53
C ARG A 204 14.16 21.12 44.88
N ARG A 205 12.83 20.97 44.98
CA ARG A 205 12.03 21.38 46.14
C ARG A 205 12.29 20.51 47.38
N GLN A 206 13.27 20.90 48.20
CA GLN A 206 13.46 20.32 49.54
C GLN A 206 12.25 20.60 50.45
N ARG A 207 11.81 19.58 51.19
CA ARG A 207 11.07 19.72 52.45
C ARG A 207 11.47 18.59 53.40
N GLY A 208 12.01 18.95 54.55
CA GLY A 208 12.15 18.08 55.72
C GLY A 208 11.50 18.76 56.93
N GLY A 209 11.16 18.00 57.97
CA GLY A 209 10.58 18.56 59.20
C GLY A 209 9.61 17.62 59.91
N PHE A 210 10.14 16.80 60.82
CA PHE A 210 9.39 15.92 61.73
C PHE A 210 8.35 16.65 62.60
N ARG A 211 7.31 15.93 63.04
CA ARG A 211 7.10 15.61 64.47
C ARG A 211 6.29 14.30 64.64
N PRO A 212 6.35 13.60 65.80
CA PRO A 212 6.10 12.16 65.88
C PRO A 212 4.83 11.74 66.65
N GLY A 213 4.44 10.47 66.52
CA GLY A 213 3.85 9.70 67.63
C GLY A 213 2.64 8.81 67.34
N HIS A 214 2.87 7.55 66.94
CA HIS A 214 2.45 6.38 67.75
C HIS A 214 3.16 5.08 67.28
N GLN A 215 3.18 4.07 68.15
CA GLN A 215 3.79 2.76 67.88
C GLN A 215 2.72 1.70 67.57
N THR A 216 2.92 0.96 66.46
CA THR A 216 2.39 -0.40 66.24
C THR A 216 3.39 -1.18 65.37
N SER A 217 3.60 -2.46 65.69
CA SER A 217 4.55 -3.32 64.96
C SER A 217 3.98 -3.80 63.62
N PRO A 218 4.81 -4.04 62.59
CA PRO A 218 4.33 -4.49 61.29
C PRO A 218 3.84 -5.94 61.31
N ALA A 219 2.59 -6.15 60.90
CA ALA A 219 2.10 -7.48 60.53
C ALA A 219 2.50 -7.79 59.08
N VAL A 220 3.01 -9.00 58.82
CA VAL A 220 3.41 -9.46 57.49
C VAL A 220 2.19 -10.06 56.77
N PRO A 221 1.78 -9.55 55.59
CA PRO A 221 0.86 -10.27 54.71
C PRO A 221 1.58 -11.48 54.11
N GLN A 222 1.04 -12.68 54.31
CA GLN A 222 1.59 -13.90 53.72
C GLN A 222 1.30 -13.93 52.21
N GLY A 223 2.27 -14.36 51.40
CA GLY A 223 2.08 -14.53 49.96
C GLY A 223 1.16 -15.70 49.63
N HIS A 224 0.30 -15.55 48.62
CA HIS A 224 -0.48 -16.65 48.07
C HIS A 224 0.42 -17.65 47.33
N GLN A 225 0.30 -18.94 47.66
CA GLN A 225 0.92 -20.01 46.87
C GLN A 225 0.16 -20.20 45.55
N LEU A 226 0.88 -20.18 44.42
CA LEU A 226 0.35 -20.59 43.12
C LEU A 226 0.58 -22.11 42.90
N PRO A 227 -0.33 -22.83 42.22
CA PRO A 227 -0.21 -24.28 42.04
C PRO A 227 1.00 -24.71 41.20
N SER A 228 1.68 -25.77 41.64
CA SER A 228 2.91 -26.30 41.03
C SER A 228 2.66 -27.09 39.74
N ARG A 229 2.29 -26.41 38.64
CA ARG A 229 2.09 -27.01 37.31
C ARG A 229 2.67 -26.24 36.10
N LEU A 230 3.50 -25.22 36.31
CA LEU A 230 4.23 -24.51 35.24
C LEU A 230 5.74 -24.41 35.53
N ILE A 231 6.42 -25.57 35.54
CA ILE A 231 7.88 -25.69 35.57
C ILE A 231 8.29 -26.78 34.56
N ASN A 232 9.44 -26.59 33.88
CA ASN A 232 10.07 -27.48 32.86
C ASN A 232 9.62 -27.32 31.39
N SER A 233 9.74 -26.10 30.85
CA SER A 233 9.88 -25.83 29.41
C SER A 233 11.25 -26.31 28.85
N ALA A 234 11.56 -27.61 28.99
CA ALA A 234 12.88 -28.18 28.65
C ALA A 234 12.83 -29.49 27.83
N ALA A 235 11.64 -30.00 27.47
CA ALA A 235 11.45 -31.38 27.01
C ALA A 235 10.86 -31.57 25.60
N TYR A 236 10.81 -30.52 24.75
CA TYR A 236 10.17 -30.60 23.42
C TYR A 236 11.14 -30.73 22.23
N ARG A 237 12.43 -30.36 22.36
CA ARG A 237 13.43 -30.37 21.26
C ARG A 237 13.99 -31.76 20.88
N GLN A 238 13.29 -32.86 21.16
CA GLN A 238 13.78 -34.24 20.91
C GLN A 238 12.73 -35.23 20.36
N ARG A 239 11.75 -34.75 19.59
CA ARG A 239 10.87 -35.63 18.79
C ARG A 239 10.48 -35.03 17.44
N HIS A 240 11.37 -35.11 16.45
CA HIS A 240 10.98 -35.36 15.05
C HIS A 240 12.17 -35.79 14.15
N ASP A 241 13.01 -36.69 14.66
CA ASP A 241 13.92 -37.47 13.83
C ASP A 241 13.95 -38.94 14.34
N MET A 242 14.45 -39.87 13.51
CA MET A 242 14.53 -41.31 13.73
C MET A 242 13.20 -42.09 13.84
N THR A 243 12.50 -42.33 12.72
CA THR A 243 11.83 -43.62 12.45
C THR A 243 11.79 -43.97 10.95
N ARG A 244 12.92 -44.43 10.40
CA ARG A 244 12.95 -45.09 9.08
C ARG A 244 13.92 -46.27 9.08
N ILE A 245 13.40 -47.49 9.22
CA ILE A 245 13.93 -48.79 8.73
C ILE A 245 12.92 -49.90 9.07
N SER A 246 12.79 -50.90 8.20
CA SER A 246 11.90 -52.08 8.34
C SER A 246 12.72 -53.31 8.79
N PRO A 247 12.09 -54.44 9.22
CA PRO A 247 11.94 -55.52 8.24
C PRO A 247 10.69 -56.44 8.36
N GLN A 248 10.14 -56.78 7.19
CA GLN A 248 9.68 -58.11 6.71
C GLN A 248 9.08 -59.18 7.67
N ALA A 249 7.83 -59.59 7.40
CA ALA A 249 7.38 -61.01 7.25
C ALA A 249 5.94 -61.07 6.63
N VAL A 250 5.75 -61.46 5.36
CA VAL A 250 5.44 -62.81 4.82
C VAL A 250 3.93 -63.19 4.75
N ARG A 251 3.41 -63.27 3.51
CA ARG A 251 2.31 -64.11 2.93
C ARG A 251 1.03 -64.45 3.73
N ARG A 252 -0.12 -64.24 3.07
CA ARG A 252 -0.75 -65.30 2.24
C ARG A 252 -1.74 -64.79 1.19
N GLU A 253 -1.99 -65.62 0.18
CA GLU A 253 -2.84 -65.36 -0.99
C GLU A 253 -4.35 -65.62 -0.72
N ALA A 254 -5.23 -64.96 -1.49
CA ALA A 254 -6.59 -65.43 -1.79
C ALA A 254 -7.02 -64.87 -3.17
N GLU A 255 -7.39 -65.76 -4.11
CA GLU A 255 -7.87 -65.39 -5.45
C GLU A 255 -9.40 -65.28 -5.47
N GLY A 256 -9.95 -64.45 -6.37
CA GLY A 256 -11.39 -64.22 -6.52
C GLY A 256 -11.71 -63.63 -7.89
N GLN A 257 -11.97 -64.50 -8.87
CA GLN A 257 -12.09 -64.15 -10.29
C GLN A 257 -13.57 -64.08 -10.74
N VAL A 258 -13.80 -63.58 -11.97
CA VAL A 258 -14.93 -63.84 -12.88
C VAL A 258 -15.98 -62.71 -13.11
N ASN A 259 -16.28 -62.53 -14.41
CA ASN A 259 -17.42 -61.89 -15.09
C ASN A 259 -17.42 -60.41 -15.58
N ARG A 260 -17.86 -60.34 -16.84
CA ARG A 260 -18.24 -59.28 -17.81
C ARG A 260 -19.46 -59.89 -18.58
N PRO A 261 -20.15 -59.28 -19.58
CA PRO A 261 -20.10 -57.91 -20.11
C PRO A 261 -21.53 -57.23 -20.13
N PRO A 262 -22.14 -56.72 -21.23
CA PRO A 262 -22.05 -55.31 -21.65
C PRO A 262 -23.37 -54.52 -21.93
N ALA A 263 -23.21 -53.18 -21.95
CA ALA A 263 -23.74 -52.14 -22.87
C ALA A 263 -25.19 -52.11 -23.41
N ALA A 264 -25.86 -50.95 -23.19
CA ALA A 264 -26.88 -50.31 -24.03
C ALA A 264 -27.14 -48.84 -23.54
N HIS A 265 -27.92 -47.94 -24.17
CA HIS A 265 -27.87 -47.37 -25.54
C HIS A 265 -28.90 -46.20 -25.64
N SER A 266 -28.50 -44.95 -25.92
CA SER A 266 -29.30 -43.79 -26.47
C SER A 266 -28.52 -42.48 -26.23
N GLN A 267 -28.38 -41.46 -27.10
CA GLN A 267 -29.01 -40.92 -28.33
C GLN A 267 -30.11 -39.84 -28.16
N LEU A 268 -29.99 -38.81 -29.03
CA LEU A 268 -30.76 -37.56 -29.28
C LEU A 268 -30.08 -36.30 -28.69
N GLN A 269 -29.47 -35.40 -29.47
CA GLN A 269 -30.02 -34.45 -30.47
C GLN A 269 -30.94 -33.39 -29.82
N SER A 270 -30.77 -32.05 -29.88
CA SER A 270 -30.12 -31.07 -30.80
C SER A 270 -31.09 -30.37 -31.76
N GLU A 271 -31.67 -29.21 -31.38
CA GLU A 271 -31.99 -28.15 -32.37
C GLU A 271 -32.07 -26.69 -31.82
N ARG A 272 -32.64 -25.74 -32.59
CA ARG A 272 -32.09 -24.37 -32.74
C ARG A 272 -33.10 -23.27 -33.11
N ARG A 273 -33.22 -22.25 -32.24
CA ARG A 273 -33.60 -20.84 -32.56
C ARG A 273 -35.02 -20.64 -33.20
N PRO A 274 -35.48 -19.42 -33.59
CA PRO A 274 -35.09 -18.01 -33.29
C PRO A 274 -36.28 -17.11 -32.79
N ASP A 275 -36.15 -15.77 -32.91
CA ASP A 275 -37.20 -14.73 -33.14
C ASP A 275 -38.07 -14.18 -31.96
N ARG A 276 -38.60 -12.91 -31.93
CA ARG A 276 -38.18 -11.59 -32.50
C ARG A 276 -39.07 -10.36 -32.04
N GLN A 277 -38.51 -9.34 -31.35
CA GLN A 277 -38.84 -7.87 -31.41
C GLN A 277 -40.31 -7.33 -31.20
N PRO A 278 -40.66 -6.00 -31.27
CA PRO A 278 -39.94 -4.70 -31.10
C PRO A 278 -40.69 -3.56 -30.27
N LEU A 279 -40.17 -2.31 -30.28
CA LEU A 279 -40.78 -0.97 -29.91
C LEU A 279 -40.95 -0.64 -28.39
N SER A 280 -40.98 0.61 -27.86
CA SER A 280 -40.48 1.99 -28.17
C SER A 280 -40.94 2.96 -27.01
N GLY A 281 -40.44 4.17 -26.67
CA GLY A 281 -39.30 5.04 -27.07
C GLY A 281 -39.42 6.51 -26.52
N ASN A 282 -38.33 7.30 -26.56
CA ASN A 282 -38.18 8.79 -26.39
C ASN A 282 -38.47 9.54 -25.05
N HIS A 283 -37.46 10.23 -24.47
CA HIS A 283 -37.36 11.71 -24.33
C HIS A 283 -35.93 12.18 -23.88
N VAL A 284 -35.63 13.50 -23.83
CA VAL A 284 -34.26 14.08 -23.87
C VAL A 284 -34.09 15.44 -23.12
N GLU A 285 -33.05 15.56 -22.27
CA GLU A 285 -32.29 16.78 -21.81
C GLU A 285 -33.03 17.96 -21.08
N PRO A 286 -32.36 19.02 -20.54
CA PRO A 286 -30.92 19.43 -20.61
C PRO A 286 -30.18 19.83 -19.30
N GLU A 287 -28.88 20.13 -19.42
CA GLU A 287 -28.05 20.89 -18.44
C GLU A 287 -27.83 22.38 -18.85
N PRO A 288 -27.46 23.30 -17.93
CA PRO A 288 -27.37 24.74 -18.21
C PRO A 288 -25.96 25.30 -18.53
N VAL A 289 -25.70 25.60 -19.81
CA VAL A 289 -25.70 26.98 -20.40
C VAL A 289 -25.40 28.14 -19.40
N TYR A 290 -24.47 29.10 -19.55
CA TYR A 290 -23.49 29.55 -20.60
C TYR A 290 -22.46 30.55 -19.92
N PRO A 291 -21.63 31.44 -20.55
CA PRO A 291 -21.55 31.90 -21.96
C PRO A 291 -20.16 31.93 -22.66
N ASP A 292 -20.21 32.27 -23.96
CA ASP A 292 -19.12 32.36 -24.94
C ASP A 292 -18.66 33.82 -25.25
N ALA A 293 -17.54 33.97 -25.97
CA ALA A 293 -17.10 35.21 -26.63
C ALA A 293 -16.23 34.94 -27.88
N GLY A 294 -16.77 34.22 -28.87
CA GLY A 294 -16.05 33.90 -30.11
C GLY A 294 -15.92 35.05 -31.14
N TYR A 295 -15.32 34.74 -32.29
CA TYR A 295 -15.44 35.51 -33.54
C TYR A 295 -15.33 34.55 -34.74
N GLU A 296 -16.40 34.41 -35.52
CA GLU A 296 -16.41 33.63 -36.76
C GLU A 296 -16.05 34.49 -37.98
N THR A 297 -15.28 33.91 -38.90
CA THR A 297 -15.35 33.96 -40.38
C THR A 297 -14.00 33.50 -40.94
N ASP A 298 -13.87 32.86 -42.11
CA ASP A 298 -14.85 32.60 -43.18
C ASP A 298 -14.75 31.12 -43.65
N SER A 299 -15.75 30.60 -44.35
CA SER A 299 -15.84 29.19 -44.74
C SER A 299 -15.98 28.98 -46.26
N GLN A 300 -14.88 28.58 -46.92
CA GLN A 300 -14.92 28.11 -48.31
C GLN A 300 -13.78 27.13 -48.64
N TYR A 301 -14.17 25.89 -48.97
CA TYR A 301 -13.42 24.88 -49.74
C TYR A 301 -11.99 24.48 -49.32
N THR A 302 -11.89 23.53 -48.39
CA THR A 302 -10.99 22.36 -48.54
C THR A 302 -11.67 21.09 -48.05
N GLN A 303 -11.64 20.00 -48.83
CA GLN A 303 -12.22 18.71 -48.44
C GLN A 303 -11.21 17.79 -47.74
N GLY A 304 -11.67 17.06 -46.71
CA GLY A 304 -11.25 15.68 -46.46
C GLY A 304 -9.82 15.44 -45.97
N GLY A 305 -9.47 15.95 -44.79
CA GLY A 305 -8.20 15.69 -44.12
C GLY A 305 -8.30 14.82 -42.85
N GLU A 306 -8.99 13.67 -42.90
CA GLU A 306 -9.03 12.75 -41.75
C GLU A 306 -7.61 12.28 -41.38
N ARG A 307 -7.13 12.66 -40.18
CA ARG A 307 -5.85 12.19 -39.65
C ARG A 307 -5.93 10.68 -39.41
N ALA A 308 -5.11 9.90 -40.12
CA ALA A 308 -5.09 8.47 -40.03
C ALA A 308 -4.55 7.98 -38.68
N TYR A 309 -5.44 7.66 -37.74
CA TYR A 309 -5.05 7.16 -36.42
C TYR A 309 -4.41 5.77 -36.53
N LEU A 310 -3.11 5.67 -36.24
CA LEU A 310 -2.35 4.42 -36.23
C LEU A 310 -2.28 3.88 -34.79
N GLU A 311 -2.97 2.76 -34.54
CA GLU A 311 -3.24 2.22 -33.20
C GLU A 311 -2.03 1.50 -32.59
N GLU A 312 -1.44 0.58 -33.37
CA GLU A 312 -0.39 -0.35 -32.93
C GLU A 312 0.63 -0.53 -34.06
N VAL A 313 1.84 -0.96 -33.70
CA VAL A 313 2.94 -1.27 -34.63
C VAL A 313 3.50 -2.65 -34.34
N ARG A 314 4.06 -3.33 -35.35
CA ARG A 314 4.87 -4.55 -35.16
C ARG A 314 5.92 -4.70 -36.25
N LEU A 315 7.03 -5.35 -35.91
CA LEU A 315 8.01 -5.84 -36.87
C LEU A 315 7.72 -7.30 -37.23
N ARG A 316 7.96 -7.66 -38.49
CA ARG A 316 8.06 -9.06 -38.95
C ARG A 316 9.48 -9.36 -39.41
N PRO A 317 10.20 -10.33 -38.80
CA PRO A 317 11.48 -10.77 -39.31
C PRO A 317 11.27 -11.45 -40.67
N VAL A 318 12.15 -11.15 -41.63
CA VAL A 318 12.03 -11.65 -43.02
C VAL A 318 13.34 -12.24 -43.56
N LEU A 319 14.50 -11.74 -43.11
CA LEU A 319 15.82 -12.32 -43.42
C LEU A 319 16.40 -13.15 -42.26
N THR A 320 16.07 -12.78 -41.02
CA THR A 320 16.49 -13.48 -39.80
C THR A 320 15.53 -14.64 -39.47
N GLY A 321 16.09 -15.80 -39.08
CA GLY A 321 15.30 -16.94 -38.64
C GLY A 321 14.50 -16.63 -37.38
N ASN A 322 13.23 -17.04 -37.32
CA ASN A 322 12.36 -16.77 -36.18
C ASN A 322 12.63 -17.75 -35.02
N HIS A 323 13.74 -17.54 -34.30
CA HIS A 323 14.17 -18.37 -33.18
C HIS A 323 13.46 -18.04 -31.84
N GLY A 324 12.35 -17.29 -31.86
CA GLY A 324 11.57 -16.95 -30.67
C GLY A 324 12.26 -16.00 -29.69
N GLY A 325 13.04 -15.04 -30.21
CA GLY A 325 13.71 -14.01 -29.42
C GLY A 325 13.39 -12.60 -29.91
N LEU A 326 13.98 -11.60 -29.25
CA LEU A 326 13.87 -10.18 -29.56
C LEU A 326 14.08 -9.88 -31.06
N VAL A 327 13.07 -9.29 -31.71
CA VAL A 327 13.12 -8.86 -33.11
C VAL A 327 13.51 -7.39 -33.19
N THR A 328 14.78 -7.11 -33.51
CA THR A 328 15.32 -5.75 -33.69
C THR A 328 15.19 -5.23 -35.12
N GLU A 329 15.01 -6.10 -36.11
CA GLU A 329 14.95 -5.74 -37.53
C GLU A 329 13.81 -6.48 -38.24
N GLY A 330 13.06 -5.77 -39.07
CA GLY A 330 12.02 -6.40 -39.87
C GLY A 330 11.15 -5.44 -40.67
N VAL A 331 10.16 -6.01 -41.35
CA VAL A 331 9.13 -5.29 -42.09
C VAL A 331 8.14 -4.68 -41.11
N LEU A 332 7.86 -3.38 -41.24
CA LEU A 332 6.90 -2.70 -40.40
C LEU A 332 5.47 -2.96 -40.88
N GLU A 333 4.62 -3.39 -39.95
CA GLU A 333 3.16 -3.37 -40.10
C GLU A 333 2.55 -2.47 -39.04
N VAL A 334 1.53 -1.71 -39.42
CA VAL A 334 0.77 -0.81 -38.55
C VAL A 334 -0.71 -1.20 -38.54
N LYS A 335 -1.38 -1.00 -37.42
CA LYS A 335 -2.80 -1.31 -37.24
C LYS A 335 -3.64 -0.05 -37.37
N HIS A 336 -4.69 -0.13 -38.18
CA HIS A 336 -5.64 0.95 -38.38
C HIS A 336 -7.03 0.39 -38.72
N ALA A 337 -8.04 0.82 -37.96
CA ALA A 337 -9.39 0.27 -37.96
C ALA A 337 -9.38 -1.25 -37.73
N GLY A 338 -8.63 -1.69 -36.71
CA GLY A 338 -8.48 -3.10 -36.32
C GLY A 338 -7.75 -4.01 -37.34
N LYS A 339 -7.27 -3.48 -38.47
CA LYS A 339 -6.62 -4.25 -39.54
C LYS A 339 -5.14 -3.88 -39.66
N TRP A 340 -4.29 -4.90 -39.79
CA TRP A 340 -2.86 -4.75 -40.03
C TRP A 340 -2.58 -4.41 -41.50
N ARG A 341 -1.74 -3.40 -41.71
CA ARG A 341 -1.39 -2.80 -43.01
C ARG A 341 0.12 -2.63 -43.13
N HIS A 342 0.65 -2.68 -44.35
CA HIS A 342 2.03 -2.28 -44.64
C HIS A 342 2.12 -0.76 -44.83
N VAL A 343 3.25 -0.17 -44.46
CA VAL A 343 3.57 1.22 -44.78
C VAL A 343 4.43 1.24 -46.05
N CYS A 344 4.16 2.17 -46.97
CA CYS A 344 5.00 2.38 -48.15
C CYS A 344 6.34 3.02 -47.76
N SER A 345 7.44 2.53 -48.33
CA SER A 345 8.80 3.06 -48.07
C SER A 345 9.07 4.43 -48.70
N HIS A 346 8.11 5.02 -49.44
CA HIS A 346 8.28 6.31 -50.09
C HIS A 346 7.96 7.45 -49.13
N GLY A 347 8.93 8.34 -48.89
CA GLY A 347 8.79 9.43 -47.91
C GLY A 347 8.92 9.01 -46.44
N TRP A 348 9.28 7.75 -46.17
CA TRP A 348 9.67 7.28 -44.84
C TRP A 348 11.15 7.59 -44.57
N ASP A 349 11.48 8.05 -43.37
CA ASP A 349 12.81 8.50 -42.97
C ASP A 349 13.25 7.93 -41.61
N LEU A 350 14.41 8.36 -41.11
CA LEU A 350 14.91 7.95 -39.80
C LEU A 350 14.09 8.51 -38.63
N SER A 351 13.41 9.65 -38.81
CA SER A 351 12.52 10.25 -37.79
C SER A 351 11.27 9.39 -37.58
N SER A 352 10.61 8.99 -38.67
CA SER A 352 9.51 8.02 -38.62
C SER A 352 9.96 6.65 -38.08
N SER A 353 11.15 6.17 -38.44
CA SER A 353 11.75 4.97 -37.84
C SER A 353 11.94 5.10 -36.33
N ARG A 354 12.35 6.27 -35.82
CA ARG A 354 12.57 6.51 -34.39
C ARG A 354 11.28 6.41 -33.57
N VAL A 355 10.19 7.01 -34.05
CA VAL A 355 8.87 6.93 -33.40
C VAL A 355 8.33 5.49 -33.45
N ALA A 356 8.48 4.80 -34.59
CA ALA A 356 8.10 3.40 -34.71
C ALA A 356 8.89 2.51 -33.74
N CYS A 357 10.21 2.65 -33.64
CA CYS A 357 11.04 1.94 -32.67
C CYS A 357 10.66 2.29 -31.22
N GLY A 358 10.34 3.55 -30.94
CA GLY A 358 9.83 3.99 -29.64
C GLY A 358 8.56 3.25 -29.22
N MET A 359 7.56 3.16 -30.10
CA MET A 359 6.34 2.37 -29.86
C MET A 359 6.62 0.86 -29.73
N LEU A 360 7.65 0.35 -30.42
CA LEU A 360 8.10 -1.05 -30.32
C LEU A 360 8.93 -1.35 -29.06
N GLY A 361 9.19 -0.35 -28.21
CA GLY A 361 9.93 -0.49 -26.96
C GLY A 361 11.45 -0.31 -27.05
N PHE A 362 11.95 0.30 -28.13
CA PHE A 362 13.38 0.52 -28.36
C PHE A 362 13.75 2.01 -28.25
N PRO A 363 14.83 2.38 -27.55
CA PRO A 363 15.22 3.78 -27.31
C PRO A 363 15.69 4.55 -28.56
N ALA A 364 16.12 3.84 -29.61
CA ALA A 364 16.61 4.44 -30.84
C ALA A 364 16.36 3.56 -32.09
N ALA A 365 16.56 4.17 -33.25
CA ALA A 365 16.50 3.53 -34.57
C ALA A 365 17.80 3.82 -35.35
N GLU A 366 18.17 2.92 -36.26
CA GLU A 366 19.34 3.04 -37.13
C GLU A 366 18.98 3.03 -38.61
N ALA A 367 19.87 3.58 -39.43
CA ALA A 367 19.81 3.40 -40.88
C ALA A 367 20.17 1.95 -41.27
N LEU A 368 19.49 1.42 -42.28
CA LEU A 368 19.61 0.02 -42.73
C LEU A 368 19.86 -0.03 -44.23
N ASP A 369 20.76 -0.91 -44.69
CA ASP A 369 20.84 -1.25 -46.10
C ASP A 369 19.59 -2.03 -46.53
N THR A 370 18.76 -1.39 -47.36
CA THR A 370 17.51 -1.97 -47.86
C THR A 370 17.70 -2.85 -49.11
N ASN A 371 18.91 -2.93 -49.68
CA ASN A 371 19.18 -3.70 -50.91
C ASN A 371 18.84 -5.20 -50.79
N PRO A 372 19.15 -5.92 -49.69
CA PRO A 372 18.77 -7.34 -49.55
C PRO A 372 17.25 -7.53 -49.51
N TYR A 373 16.55 -6.63 -48.80
CA TYR A 373 15.09 -6.62 -48.73
C TYR A 373 14.45 -6.32 -50.09
N ARG A 374 15.01 -5.39 -50.87
CA ARG A 374 14.55 -5.08 -52.23
C ARG A 374 14.68 -6.28 -53.17
N LYS A 375 15.86 -6.91 -53.22
CA LYS A 375 16.08 -8.14 -54.02
C LYS A 375 15.07 -9.25 -53.68
N LEU A 376 14.72 -9.42 -52.40
CA LEU A 376 13.72 -10.38 -51.97
C LEU A 376 12.27 -9.96 -52.30
N TRP A 377 11.96 -8.66 -52.24
CA TRP A 377 10.68 -8.09 -52.64
C TRP A 377 10.42 -8.26 -54.14
N ASP A 378 11.40 -7.92 -54.99
CA ASP A 378 11.31 -8.02 -56.44
C ASP A 378 11.16 -9.49 -56.88
N SER A 379 11.93 -10.40 -56.27
CA SER A 379 11.80 -11.85 -56.45
C SER A 379 10.39 -12.34 -56.09
N LYS A 380 9.86 -11.96 -54.92
CA LYS A 380 8.49 -12.28 -54.48
C LYS A 380 7.38 -11.55 -55.25
N LEU A 381 7.71 -10.62 -56.15
CA LEU A 381 6.77 -10.02 -57.09
C LEU A 381 6.79 -10.70 -58.46
N SER A 382 7.95 -11.17 -58.93
CA SER A 382 8.04 -11.94 -60.19
C SER A 382 7.24 -13.25 -60.13
N ASP A 383 7.28 -13.96 -59.00
CA ASP A 383 6.51 -15.17 -58.74
C ASP A 383 4.99 -14.91 -58.81
N PRO A 384 4.24 -15.56 -59.72
CA PRO A 384 2.78 -15.43 -59.81
C PRO A 384 2.02 -16.08 -58.64
N SER A 385 2.60 -17.09 -57.99
CA SER A 385 1.98 -17.82 -56.87
C SER A 385 2.12 -17.11 -55.52
N SER A 386 2.99 -16.10 -55.46
CA SER A 386 3.33 -15.34 -54.26
C SER A 386 2.11 -14.71 -53.57
N ARG A 387 1.86 -15.14 -52.32
CA ARG A 387 0.86 -14.53 -51.43
C ARG A 387 1.06 -13.02 -51.25
N LEU A 388 2.29 -12.52 -51.38
CA LEU A 388 2.61 -11.09 -51.29
C LEU A 388 2.01 -10.31 -52.46
N ARG A 389 2.14 -10.82 -53.69
CA ARG A 389 1.54 -10.25 -54.91
C ARG A 389 0.01 -10.16 -54.79
N GLY A 390 -0.62 -11.20 -54.23
CA GLY A 390 -2.06 -11.26 -53.93
C GLY A 390 -2.53 -10.43 -52.72
N LEU A 391 -1.61 -9.80 -51.97
CA LEU A 391 -1.91 -8.79 -50.94
C LEU A 391 -1.70 -7.37 -51.48
N ILE A 392 -0.68 -7.15 -52.31
CA ILE A 392 -0.39 -5.85 -52.94
C ILE A 392 -1.55 -5.39 -53.84
N SER A 393 -2.21 -6.31 -54.55
CA SER A 393 -3.41 -6.01 -55.35
C SER A 393 -4.65 -5.61 -54.52
N LYS A 394 -4.62 -5.79 -53.20
CA LYS A 394 -5.76 -5.49 -52.31
C LYS A 394 -5.55 -4.13 -51.64
N LYS A 395 -6.06 -3.07 -52.28
CA LYS A 395 -5.90 -1.65 -51.89
C LYS A 395 -6.06 -1.35 -50.38
N ALA A 396 -6.91 -2.10 -49.65
CA ALA A 396 -7.15 -1.91 -48.22
C ALA A 396 -5.99 -2.30 -47.27
N TYR A 397 -4.85 -2.78 -47.78
CA TYR A 397 -3.70 -3.26 -46.98
C TYR A 397 -2.57 -2.25 -46.76
N TRP A 398 -2.73 -0.98 -47.15
CA TRP A 398 -1.62 0.00 -47.16
C TRP A 398 -1.88 1.29 -46.37
N VAL A 399 -0.77 1.90 -45.95
CA VAL A 399 -0.62 3.31 -45.57
C VAL A 399 0.38 3.93 -46.54
N GLU A 400 0.02 5.05 -47.16
CA GLU A 400 0.68 5.60 -48.34
C GLU A 400 1.87 6.51 -47.99
N LYS A 401 1.77 7.25 -46.88
CA LYS A 401 2.82 8.13 -46.36
C LYS A 401 2.74 8.25 -44.84
N VAL A 402 3.88 8.32 -44.14
CA VAL A 402 3.96 8.64 -42.70
C VAL A 402 5.20 9.49 -42.46
N GLN A 403 5.04 10.70 -41.90
CA GLN A 403 6.14 11.62 -41.60
C GLN A 403 6.05 12.13 -40.16
N CYS A 404 7.11 11.90 -39.40
CA CYS A 404 7.28 12.33 -38.01
C CYS A 404 8.44 13.33 -37.86
N HIS A 405 8.43 14.12 -36.79
CA HIS A 405 9.55 14.97 -36.36
C HIS A 405 10.60 14.21 -35.53
N GLY A 406 10.31 12.98 -35.11
CA GLY A 406 11.21 12.10 -34.37
C GLY A 406 11.23 12.32 -32.85
N VAL A 407 10.23 13.03 -32.32
CA VAL A 407 10.04 13.32 -30.88
C VAL A 407 8.70 12.81 -30.34
N GLU A 408 7.78 12.44 -31.25
CA GLU A 408 6.45 11.93 -30.95
C GLU A 408 6.51 10.62 -30.15
N ALA A 409 5.58 10.45 -29.22
CA ALA A 409 5.44 9.22 -28.44
C ALA A 409 4.81 8.07 -29.28
N SER A 410 4.06 8.41 -30.32
CA SER A 410 3.30 7.48 -31.18
C SER A 410 3.17 7.98 -32.62
N LEU A 411 3.12 7.05 -33.59
CA LEU A 411 2.83 7.35 -35.00
C LEU A 411 1.45 7.98 -35.22
N SER A 412 0.52 7.88 -34.26
CA SER A 412 -0.78 8.58 -34.29
C SER A 412 -0.66 10.10 -34.11
N GLN A 413 0.48 10.61 -33.64
CA GLN A 413 0.78 12.04 -33.54
C GLN A 413 1.43 12.59 -34.84
N CYS A 414 1.97 11.70 -35.68
CA CYS A 414 2.65 12.04 -36.93
C CYS A 414 1.67 12.33 -38.09
N GLN A 415 2.17 12.95 -39.18
CA GLN A 415 1.36 13.15 -40.38
C GLN A 415 1.30 11.86 -41.21
N ALA A 416 0.16 11.16 -41.14
CA ALA A 416 -0.09 9.91 -41.85
C ALA A 416 -1.20 10.05 -42.92
N GLN A 417 -0.97 9.49 -44.11
CA GLN A 417 -1.91 9.44 -45.24
C GLN A 417 -2.27 7.98 -45.58
N LEU A 418 -3.57 7.69 -45.63
CA LEU A 418 -4.10 6.40 -46.09
C LEU A 418 -4.25 6.39 -47.61
N SER A 419 -4.00 5.23 -48.23
CA SER A 419 -4.11 5.06 -49.69
C SER A 419 -5.55 5.24 -50.17
N LEU A 420 -5.81 6.30 -50.94
CA LEU A 420 -7.13 6.62 -51.47
C LEU A 420 -7.62 5.56 -52.48
N PRO A 421 -8.93 5.23 -52.54
CA PRO A 421 -9.45 4.17 -53.42
C PRO A 421 -9.16 4.34 -54.93
N ARG A 422 -8.85 5.56 -55.37
CA ARG A 422 -8.67 5.95 -56.78
C ARG A 422 -7.27 5.68 -57.35
N THR A 423 -6.24 5.42 -56.54
CA THR A 423 -4.89 5.10 -57.07
C THR A 423 -4.79 3.64 -57.53
N GLU A 424 -3.99 3.37 -58.56
CA GLU A 424 -3.87 2.02 -59.16
C GLU A 424 -2.89 1.10 -58.40
N VAL A 425 -1.84 1.68 -57.81
CA VAL A 425 -0.77 0.95 -57.10
C VAL A 425 -0.47 1.65 -55.77
N PRO A 426 -0.68 1.03 -54.60
CA PRO A 426 -0.57 1.70 -53.29
C PRO A 426 0.84 2.16 -52.86
N CYS A 427 1.88 1.80 -53.61
CA CYS A 427 3.28 2.15 -53.33
C CYS A 427 4.10 2.10 -54.62
N ARG A 428 3.81 3.01 -55.58
CA ARG A 428 4.34 2.95 -56.96
C ARG A 428 5.87 3.12 -56.97
N GLY A 429 6.61 2.08 -57.37
CA GLY A 429 8.08 2.07 -57.37
C GLY A 429 8.73 1.93 -55.98
N GLY A 430 7.93 1.72 -54.94
CA GLY A 430 8.40 1.46 -53.58
C GLY A 430 8.23 0.01 -53.15
N MET A 431 8.59 -0.25 -51.90
CA MET A 431 8.36 -1.53 -51.20
C MET A 431 7.77 -1.26 -49.82
N HIS A 432 7.55 -2.28 -49.01
CA HIS A 432 7.19 -2.07 -47.60
C HIS A 432 8.34 -1.37 -46.83
N VAL A 433 8.01 -0.61 -45.80
CA VAL A 433 8.99 -0.09 -44.83
C VAL A 433 9.69 -1.25 -44.13
N VAL A 434 11.01 -1.13 -43.97
CA VAL A 434 11.86 -2.00 -43.14
C VAL A 434 12.55 -1.11 -42.12
N VAL A 435 12.57 -1.50 -40.86
CA VAL A 435 13.16 -0.72 -39.75
C VAL A 435 14.17 -1.59 -38.99
N ARG A 436 15.27 -0.96 -38.56
CA ARG A 436 16.20 -1.49 -37.55
C ARG A 436 16.11 -0.64 -36.30
N CYS A 437 15.81 -1.28 -35.17
CA CYS A 437 15.73 -0.67 -33.85
C CYS A 437 16.91 -1.10 -32.97
N VAL A 438 17.39 -0.19 -32.13
CA VAL A 438 18.53 -0.42 -31.24
C VAL A 438 18.02 -0.90 -29.87
N PRO A 439 18.41 -2.11 -29.39
CA PRO A 439 18.08 -2.56 -28.04
C PRO A 439 18.79 -1.68 -27.01
N GLY A 440 18.06 -1.27 -25.96
CA GLY A 440 18.67 -0.73 -24.75
C GLY A 440 19.59 -1.76 -24.09
N SER A 441 20.55 -1.30 -23.27
CA SER A 441 21.60 -2.12 -22.64
C SER A 441 21.06 -3.41 -21.99
N GLN A 442 20.00 -3.28 -21.19
CA GLN A 442 19.27 -4.37 -20.53
C GLN A 442 18.74 -5.47 -21.49
N PHE A 443 18.50 -5.16 -22.76
CA PHE A 443 18.03 -6.10 -23.78
C PHE A 443 19.15 -6.66 -24.67
N THR A 444 20.39 -6.21 -24.50
CA THR A 444 21.53 -6.75 -25.25
C THR A 444 21.88 -8.16 -24.76
N ARG A 445 21.93 -9.14 -25.68
CA ARG A 445 22.24 -10.53 -25.31
C ARG A 445 23.72 -10.66 -24.91
N SER A 446 23.95 -11.24 -23.73
CA SER A 446 25.27 -11.44 -23.13
C SER A 446 26.22 -12.31 -23.99
N GLY A 447 27.01 -11.67 -24.84
CA GLY A 447 28.30 -12.20 -25.33
C GLY A 447 29.48 -11.72 -24.48
N ARG A 448 29.36 -10.50 -23.96
CA ARG A 448 30.00 -9.94 -22.76
C ARG A 448 28.94 -9.06 -22.09
N ALA A 449 28.97 -8.93 -20.77
CA ALA A 449 28.33 -7.77 -20.16
C ALA A 449 29.05 -6.51 -20.70
N PRO A 450 28.33 -5.47 -21.13
CA PRO A 450 28.95 -4.16 -21.29
C PRO A 450 29.64 -3.77 -19.98
N PRO A 451 30.77 -3.02 -20.01
CA PRO A 451 31.27 -2.42 -18.78
C PRO A 451 30.14 -1.59 -18.13
N PRO A 452 30.04 -1.58 -16.79
CA PRO A 452 29.04 -0.75 -16.12
C PRO A 452 29.21 0.71 -16.59
N PRO A 453 28.10 1.46 -16.76
CA PRO A 453 28.18 2.82 -17.27
C PRO A 453 29.12 3.65 -16.41
N ALA A 454 29.98 4.45 -17.04
CA ALA A 454 31.05 5.21 -16.38
C ALA A 454 30.56 6.39 -15.52
N ALA A 455 29.25 6.50 -15.33
CA ALA A 455 28.58 7.36 -14.37
C ALA A 455 27.40 6.57 -13.78
N PRO A 456 27.06 6.76 -12.48
CA PRO A 456 25.90 6.13 -11.88
C PRO A 456 24.60 6.55 -12.60
N PRO A 457 23.55 5.70 -12.61
CA PRO A 457 22.28 6.06 -13.22
C PRO A 457 21.67 7.26 -12.50
N VAL A 458 21.35 8.32 -13.26
CA VAL A 458 20.78 9.57 -12.73
C VAL A 458 19.28 9.43 -12.45
N VAL A 459 18.62 8.42 -13.02
CA VAL A 459 17.18 8.14 -12.87
C VAL A 459 16.96 6.66 -12.57
N ARG A 460 16.00 6.36 -11.68
CA ARG A 460 15.50 5.00 -11.39
C ARG A 460 13.97 4.96 -11.38
N LEU A 461 13.40 3.78 -11.60
CA LEU A 461 11.98 3.52 -11.34
C LEU A 461 11.83 2.65 -10.09
N LYS A 462 10.87 2.97 -9.24
CA LYS A 462 10.47 2.18 -8.07
C LYS A 462 8.98 1.82 -8.14
N SER A 463 8.57 0.83 -7.36
CA SER A 463 7.15 0.49 -7.15
C SER A 463 6.38 0.23 -8.48
N GLY A 464 6.91 -0.65 -9.35
CA GLY A 464 6.39 -0.88 -10.71
C GLY A 464 5.90 -2.31 -10.97
N PRO A 465 4.66 -2.55 -11.46
CA PRO A 465 4.14 -3.90 -11.72
C PRO A 465 4.70 -4.60 -12.95
N ARG A 466 5.27 -3.84 -13.89
CA ARG A 466 5.89 -4.35 -15.11
C ARG A 466 7.21 -3.62 -15.36
N LEU A 467 8.09 -4.25 -16.15
CA LEU A 467 9.30 -3.60 -16.63
C LEU A 467 8.92 -2.27 -17.31
N GLY A 468 9.69 -1.21 -17.07
CA GLY A 468 9.38 0.11 -17.61
C GLY A 468 8.13 0.79 -17.01
N GLU A 469 7.56 0.27 -15.92
CA GLU A 469 6.55 0.99 -15.12
C GLU A 469 7.13 1.35 -13.74
N GLY A 470 6.70 2.47 -13.15
CA GLY A 470 7.04 2.85 -11.76
C GLY A 470 7.05 4.36 -11.51
N ARG A 471 7.15 4.74 -10.23
CA ARG A 471 7.45 6.11 -9.78
C ARG A 471 8.83 6.52 -10.28
N VAL A 472 8.99 7.76 -10.71
CA VAL A 472 10.29 8.29 -11.17
C VAL A 472 11.05 8.93 -10.01
N GLU A 473 12.27 8.45 -9.79
CA GLU A 473 13.22 9.01 -8.83
C GLU A 473 14.51 9.43 -9.55
N VAL A 474 15.10 10.53 -9.11
CA VAL A 474 16.28 11.18 -9.70
C VAL A 474 17.36 11.33 -8.64
N LEU A 475 18.62 11.07 -9.00
CA LEU A 475 19.79 11.26 -8.15
C LEU A 475 20.33 12.68 -8.34
N LYS A 476 20.35 13.48 -7.27
CA LYS A 476 20.88 14.85 -7.29
C LYS A 476 21.65 15.14 -6.01
N GLU A 477 22.81 15.77 -6.15
CA GLU A 477 23.69 16.15 -5.02
C GLU A 477 24.00 14.94 -4.09
N GLY A 478 24.14 13.75 -4.69
CA GLY A 478 24.40 12.50 -3.98
C GLY A 478 23.20 11.88 -3.27
N LYS A 479 21.98 12.43 -3.38
CA LYS A 479 20.76 11.92 -2.73
C LYS A 479 19.63 11.62 -3.72
N TRP A 480 18.93 10.51 -3.56
CA TRP A 480 17.73 10.21 -4.35
C TRP A 480 16.54 11.09 -3.92
N GLY A 481 15.62 11.34 -4.86
CA GLY A 481 14.40 12.12 -4.63
C GLY A 481 13.45 12.12 -5.83
N THR A 482 12.22 12.59 -5.65
CA THR A 482 11.13 12.43 -6.63
C THR A 482 10.91 13.65 -7.52
N ILE A 483 9.99 13.53 -8.48
CA ILE A 483 9.53 14.62 -9.36
C ILE A 483 8.04 14.89 -9.10
N CYS A 484 7.68 16.17 -8.93
CA CYS A 484 6.31 16.65 -8.73
C CYS A 484 5.50 16.72 -10.04
N ASP A 485 4.21 16.34 -10.00
CA ASP A 485 3.36 16.12 -11.18
C ASP A 485 2.84 17.35 -11.95
N HIS A 486 3.09 18.56 -11.47
CA HIS A 486 2.75 19.77 -12.20
C HIS A 486 3.38 19.77 -13.61
N LEU A 487 2.56 19.97 -14.63
CA LEU A 487 2.92 19.94 -16.06
C LEU A 487 3.51 18.60 -16.58
N TRP A 488 3.52 17.52 -15.80
CA TRP A 488 4.08 16.22 -16.23
C TRP A 488 3.37 15.66 -17.46
N ASP A 489 4.10 15.41 -18.54
CA ASP A 489 3.55 15.06 -19.86
C ASP A 489 4.20 13.81 -20.49
N ILE A 490 3.64 13.38 -21.63
CA ILE A 490 4.12 12.20 -22.35
C ILE A 490 5.50 12.41 -23.00
N SER A 491 5.91 13.66 -23.25
CA SER A 491 7.24 14.01 -23.77
C SER A 491 8.31 13.78 -22.69
N ALA A 492 8.08 14.29 -21.47
CA ALA A 492 8.98 14.09 -20.33
C ALA A 492 9.04 12.64 -19.87
N ALA A 493 7.89 11.95 -19.82
CA ALA A 493 7.85 10.51 -19.59
C ALA A 493 8.63 9.72 -20.67
N SER A 494 8.57 10.14 -21.94
CA SER A 494 9.32 9.49 -23.03
C SER A 494 10.83 9.75 -22.96
N VAL A 495 11.29 10.86 -22.38
CA VAL A 495 12.71 11.07 -22.07
C VAL A 495 13.16 10.07 -21.01
N VAL A 496 12.43 9.94 -19.88
CA VAL A 496 12.73 8.97 -18.82
C VAL A 496 12.76 7.53 -19.35
N CYS A 497 11.76 7.12 -20.13
CA CYS A 497 11.71 5.78 -20.72
C CYS A 497 12.93 5.50 -21.62
N ARG A 498 13.34 6.47 -22.43
CA ARG A 498 14.48 6.35 -23.35
C ARG A 498 15.83 6.38 -22.63
N GLU A 499 15.98 7.20 -21.60
CA GLU A 499 17.14 7.25 -20.70
C GLU A 499 17.38 5.88 -20.04
N LEU A 500 16.31 5.25 -19.57
CA LEU A 500 16.30 3.89 -19.00
C LEU A 500 16.39 2.77 -20.05
N GLY A 501 16.59 3.09 -21.34
CA GLY A 501 16.76 2.10 -22.40
C GLY A 501 15.50 1.32 -22.81
N PHE A 502 14.31 1.85 -22.51
CA PHE A 502 13.02 1.41 -23.06
C PHE A 502 12.64 2.27 -24.30
N GLY A 503 11.42 2.11 -24.81
CA GLY A 503 10.90 2.91 -25.91
C GLY A 503 10.40 4.30 -25.50
N THR A 504 9.39 4.80 -26.22
CA THR A 504 8.61 5.97 -25.79
C THR A 504 7.71 5.61 -24.60
N ALA A 505 7.20 6.62 -23.90
CA ALA A 505 6.16 6.40 -22.90
C ALA A 505 4.83 6.04 -23.60
N LYS A 506 4.15 5.04 -23.03
CA LYS A 506 2.74 4.71 -23.31
C LYS A 506 1.82 5.64 -22.51
N GLU A 507 2.13 5.87 -21.24
CA GLU A 507 1.37 6.71 -20.32
C GLU A 507 2.32 7.53 -19.42
N ALA A 508 1.95 8.79 -19.18
CA ALA A 508 2.55 9.66 -18.16
C ALA A 508 1.57 9.78 -17.00
N LEU A 509 1.92 9.23 -15.85
CA LEU A 509 1.03 9.13 -14.69
C LEU A 509 1.38 10.21 -13.66
N ARG A 510 0.37 10.64 -12.92
CA ARG A 510 0.41 11.71 -11.92
C ARG A 510 -0.16 11.21 -10.58
N GLN A 511 -0.19 12.06 -9.56
CA GLN A 511 -0.86 11.78 -8.28
C GLN A 511 -0.40 10.48 -7.59
N ALA A 512 0.90 10.15 -7.67
CA ALA A 512 1.49 8.95 -7.08
C ALA A 512 0.77 7.62 -7.43
N GLN A 513 0.20 7.51 -8.64
CA GLN A 513 -0.52 6.31 -9.10
C GLN A 513 0.30 5.01 -9.06
N LEU A 514 1.64 5.10 -9.09
CA LEU A 514 2.54 3.97 -8.82
C LEU A 514 3.37 4.20 -7.54
N GLY A 515 2.69 4.60 -6.46
CA GLY A 515 3.24 4.68 -5.11
C GLY A 515 3.97 5.99 -4.80
N GLN A 516 3.94 6.40 -3.54
CA GLN A 516 4.61 7.61 -3.02
C GLN A 516 6.08 7.33 -2.73
N GLY A 517 6.95 8.31 -2.93
CA GLY A 517 8.34 8.27 -2.45
C GLY A 517 8.51 8.87 -1.06
N THR A 518 9.76 9.07 -0.67
CA THR A 518 10.17 9.75 0.58
C THR A 518 11.41 10.63 0.35
N GLY A 519 11.67 11.54 1.29
CA GLY A 519 12.84 12.41 1.24
C GLY A 519 12.60 13.69 0.42
N PRO A 520 13.58 14.12 -0.41
CA PRO A 520 13.44 15.35 -1.19
C PRO A 520 12.61 15.14 -2.46
N ILE A 521 11.83 16.16 -2.84
CA ILE A 521 11.28 16.29 -4.18
C ILE A 521 12.22 17.24 -4.96
N HIS A 522 12.96 16.70 -5.93
CA HIS A 522 14.08 17.40 -6.58
C HIS A 522 13.67 18.31 -7.75
N MET A 523 12.53 18.00 -8.40
CA MET A 523 12.10 18.63 -9.64
C MET A 523 10.59 18.89 -9.66
N ASN A 524 10.17 19.99 -10.30
CA ASN A 524 8.76 20.40 -10.46
C ASN A 524 8.59 21.09 -11.83
N SER A 525 7.40 20.99 -12.45
CA SER A 525 7.09 21.69 -13.71
C SER A 525 8.02 21.30 -14.87
N VAL A 526 8.41 20.02 -14.93
CA VAL A 526 9.36 19.49 -15.91
C VAL A 526 8.76 19.52 -17.32
N GLN A 527 9.47 20.17 -18.24
CA GLN A 527 9.05 20.35 -19.64
C GLN A 527 10.23 19.98 -20.55
N CYS A 528 10.05 18.89 -21.30
CA CYS A 528 11.04 18.37 -22.25
C CYS A 528 10.61 18.65 -23.69
N THR A 529 11.58 18.89 -24.58
CA THR A 529 11.36 18.97 -26.03
C THR A 529 11.24 17.59 -26.70
N GLY A 530 11.49 16.51 -25.94
CA GLY A 530 11.49 15.13 -26.42
C GLY A 530 12.80 14.71 -27.07
N ARG A 531 13.83 15.57 -27.09
CA ARG A 531 15.16 15.34 -27.70
C ARG A 531 16.27 15.07 -26.69
N GLU A 532 16.02 15.36 -25.43
CA GLU A 532 16.93 15.24 -24.29
C GLU A 532 17.38 13.79 -24.08
N ARG A 533 18.61 13.60 -23.59
CA ARG A 533 19.20 12.29 -23.28
C ARG A 533 18.84 11.82 -21.88
N THR A 534 18.69 12.77 -20.96
CA THR A 534 18.33 12.56 -19.55
C THR A 534 17.26 13.57 -19.14
N ILE A 535 16.40 13.20 -18.19
CA ILE A 535 15.38 14.10 -17.63
C ILE A 535 15.98 15.39 -17.04
N THR A 536 17.26 15.34 -16.64
CA THR A 536 17.99 16.48 -16.07
C THR A 536 18.44 17.53 -17.09
N GLU A 537 18.41 17.23 -18.40
CA GLU A 537 18.61 18.19 -19.49
C GLU A 537 17.34 19.01 -19.80
N CYS A 538 16.15 18.58 -19.34
CA CYS A 538 14.89 19.27 -19.58
C CYS A 538 14.76 20.56 -18.76
N ASN A 539 13.87 21.46 -19.17
CA ASN A 539 13.57 22.66 -18.39
C ASN A 539 12.70 22.29 -17.17
N TYR A 540 13.16 22.59 -15.96
CA TYR A 540 12.41 22.33 -14.72
C TYR A 540 12.57 23.47 -13.72
N LYS A 541 11.63 23.58 -12.78
CA LYS A 541 11.69 24.50 -11.65
C LYS A 541 12.23 23.79 -10.40
N PRO A 542 13.04 24.45 -9.57
CA PRO A 542 13.31 23.96 -8.21
C PRO A 542 12.00 23.91 -7.41
N VAL A 543 11.95 23.09 -6.37
CA VAL A 543 10.76 22.90 -5.54
C VAL A 543 10.88 23.76 -4.27
N PRO A 544 10.06 24.82 -4.09
CA PRO A 544 10.01 25.52 -2.82
C PRO A 544 9.41 24.62 -1.73
N LEU A 545 9.92 24.75 -0.50
CA LEU A 545 9.41 24.02 0.66
C LEU A 545 7.88 24.16 0.78
N TYR A 546 7.21 23.07 1.13
CA TYR A 546 5.76 22.97 1.32
C TYR A 546 4.87 23.14 0.06
N THR A 547 5.44 23.26 -1.15
CA THR A 547 4.64 23.45 -2.40
C THR A 547 4.25 22.17 -3.14
N CYS A 548 4.81 21.03 -2.76
CA CYS A 548 4.47 19.71 -3.30
C CYS A 548 4.60 18.65 -2.19
N LYS A 549 3.76 17.62 -2.23
CA LYS A 549 3.74 16.47 -1.32
C LYS A 549 3.96 15.18 -2.15
N HIS A 550 4.40 14.09 -1.52
CA HIS A 550 4.63 12.82 -2.23
C HIS A 550 3.38 12.18 -2.87
N ASN A 551 2.17 12.58 -2.46
CA ASN A 551 0.94 12.21 -3.17
C ASN A 551 0.78 12.87 -4.56
N GLN A 552 1.75 13.71 -4.96
CA GLN A 552 1.91 14.29 -6.30
C GLN A 552 3.15 13.77 -7.04
N ASP A 553 3.77 12.68 -6.58
CA ASP A 553 4.91 12.09 -7.28
C ASP A 553 4.49 11.56 -8.66
N VAL A 554 5.32 11.78 -9.68
CA VAL A 554 5.06 11.27 -11.04
C VAL A 554 5.37 9.79 -11.17
N SER A 555 4.74 9.15 -12.16
CA SER A 555 5.09 7.80 -12.57
C SER A 555 5.03 7.66 -14.10
N VAL A 556 5.62 6.60 -14.64
CA VAL A 556 5.61 6.32 -16.09
C VAL A 556 5.12 4.91 -16.38
N ARG A 557 4.62 4.70 -17.61
CA ARG A 557 4.60 3.38 -18.26
C ARG A 557 5.27 3.48 -19.62
N CYS A 558 6.36 2.75 -19.80
CA CYS A 558 7.14 2.72 -21.02
C CYS A 558 6.66 1.63 -21.98
N ASN A 559 6.88 1.82 -23.27
CA ASN A 559 6.83 0.73 -24.24
C ASN A 559 8.05 -0.19 -24.02
N VAL A 560 7.82 -1.51 -23.95
CA VAL A 560 8.83 -2.54 -23.68
C VAL A 560 8.85 -3.53 -24.85
N PRO A 561 10.02 -3.93 -25.37
CA PRO A 561 10.10 -4.69 -26.59
C PRO A 561 9.81 -6.17 -26.35
N THR A 562 9.11 -6.82 -27.29
CA THR A 562 8.72 -8.23 -27.16
C THR A 562 9.94 -9.16 -27.23
N THR A 563 10.46 -9.56 -26.07
CA THR A 563 11.66 -10.40 -25.93
C THR A 563 11.43 -11.88 -26.29
N GLY A 564 10.17 -12.34 -26.30
CA GLY A 564 9.78 -13.75 -26.45
C GLY A 564 9.77 -14.56 -25.15
N LEU A 565 10.28 -14.01 -24.04
CA LEU A 565 10.43 -14.71 -22.75
C LEU A 565 9.09 -15.14 -22.13
N GLN A 566 7.97 -14.48 -22.47
CA GLN A 566 6.62 -14.90 -22.12
C GLN A 566 6.30 -16.36 -22.52
N ALA A 567 6.90 -16.86 -23.61
CA ALA A 567 6.64 -18.21 -24.10
C ALA A 567 7.48 -19.31 -23.42
N THR A 568 8.35 -18.97 -22.46
CA THR A 568 9.22 -19.95 -21.77
C THR A 568 8.79 -20.27 -20.33
N VAL A 569 7.65 -19.75 -19.89
CA VAL A 569 7.02 -20.06 -18.59
C VAL A 569 5.49 -20.13 -18.77
N ARG A 570 4.81 -20.93 -17.95
CA ARG A 570 3.34 -21.00 -17.87
C ARG A 570 2.89 -21.39 -16.45
N LEU A 571 1.64 -21.08 -16.12
CA LEU A 571 0.97 -21.57 -14.91
C LEU A 571 0.03 -22.72 -15.28
N ALA A 572 0.01 -23.78 -14.47
CA ALA A 572 -0.78 -24.98 -14.71
C ALA A 572 -1.61 -25.40 -13.48
N GLY A 573 -2.77 -26.01 -13.73
CA GLY A 573 -3.65 -26.57 -12.69
C GLY A 573 -4.44 -25.56 -11.84
N GLY A 574 -4.16 -24.26 -11.96
CA GLY A 574 -4.88 -23.19 -11.26
C GLY A 574 -6.37 -23.10 -11.58
N ARG A 575 -7.15 -22.58 -10.62
CA ARG A 575 -8.58 -22.23 -10.79
C ARG A 575 -8.75 -21.00 -11.67
N GLU A 576 -7.82 -20.05 -11.56
CA GLU A 576 -7.75 -18.84 -12.37
C GLU A 576 -6.45 -18.79 -13.19
N LYS A 577 -6.44 -17.95 -14.24
CA LYS A 577 -5.29 -17.81 -15.15
C LYS A 577 -4.06 -17.14 -14.53
N ALA A 578 -4.19 -16.61 -13.31
CA ALA A 578 -3.12 -15.91 -12.58
C ALA A 578 -2.52 -16.75 -11.43
N GLU A 579 -3.03 -17.96 -11.19
CA GLU A 579 -2.51 -18.90 -10.20
C GLU A 579 -2.15 -20.26 -10.82
N GLY A 580 -1.45 -21.11 -10.09
CA GLY A 580 -1.11 -22.47 -10.50
C GLY A 580 0.36 -22.85 -10.28
N ARG A 581 0.68 -24.11 -10.58
CA ARG A 581 2.04 -24.65 -10.63
C ARG A 581 2.85 -23.92 -11.71
N VAL A 582 4.02 -23.41 -11.36
CA VAL A 582 4.96 -22.82 -12.32
C VAL A 582 5.65 -23.93 -13.11
N GLU A 583 5.52 -23.86 -14.43
CA GLU A 583 6.19 -24.74 -15.38
C GLU A 583 7.04 -23.91 -16.35
N VAL A 584 8.26 -24.36 -16.65
CA VAL A 584 9.24 -23.65 -17.49
C VAL A 584 9.66 -24.50 -18.69
N LEU A 585 10.03 -23.83 -19.78
CA LEU A 585 10.54 -24.45 -21.00
C LEU A 585 12.06 -24.23 -21.10
N LEU A 586 12.84 -25.30 -20.94
CA LEU A 586 14.30 -25.27 -21.06
C LEU A 586 14.78 -26.12 -22.23
N ASP A 587 15.94 -25.76 -22.79
CA ASP A 587 16.66 -26.58 -23.76
C ASP A 587 17.61 -27.51 -23.02
N ILE A 588 17.38 -28.82 -23.12
CA ILE A 588 18.15 -29.85 -22.43
C ILE A 588 18.61 -30.85 -23.50
N GLY A 589 19.89 -30.78 -23.86
CA GLY A 589 20.50 -31.63 -24.89
C GLY A 589 20.13 -31.28 -26.34
N GLY A 590 19.73 -30.04 -26.64
CA GLY A 590 19.26 -29.63 -27.95
C GLY A 590 17.75 -29.88 -28.18
N VAL A 591 17.03 -30.30 -27.15
CA VAL A 591 15.59 -30.54 -27.16
C VAL A 591 14.93 -29.64 -26.13
N LYS A 592 13.97 -28.83 -26.58
CA LYS A 592 13.14 -28.02 -25.68
C LYS A 592 12.10 -28.88 -24.99
N ARG A 593 12.13 -28.91 -23.66
CA ARG A 593 11.19 -29.67 -22.82
C ARG A 593 10.59 -28.80 -21.71
N TRP A 594 9.32 -29.04 -21.41
CA TRP A 594 8.68 -28.48 -20.22
C TRP A 594 9.09 -29.27 -18.97
N GLY A 595 8.85 -28.66 -17.82
CA GLY A 595 9.10 -29.23 -16.49
C GLY A 595 8.77 -28.20 -15.41
N SER A 596 8.64 -28.68 -14.19
CA SER A 596 8.36 -27.87 -13.01
C SER A 596 9.62 -27.22 -12.44
N VAL A 597 9.42 -26.16 -11.64
CA VAL A 597 10.47 -25.55 -10.82
C VAL A 597 10.46 -26.18 -9.43
N CYS A 598 11.65 -26.30 -8.82
CA CYS A 598 11.81 -26.76 -7.46
C CYS A 598 11.23 -25.76 -6.46
N SER A 599 10.59 -26.25 -5.40
CA SER A 599 10.00 -25.45 -4.33
C SER A 599 10.99 -25.03 -3.25
N GLU A 600 12.19 -25.61 -3.22
CA GLU A 600 13.27 -25.27 -2.29
C GLU A 600 13.69 -23.80 -2.49
N ASN A 601 13.51 -22.99 -1.44
CA ASN A 601 13.69 -21.54 -1.44
C ASN A 601 12.83 -20.76 -2.45
N TRP A 602 11.69 -21.34 -2.90
CA TRP A 602 10.73 -20.59 -3.70
C TRP A 602 9.98 -19.58 -2.84
N GLY A 603 10.25 -18.29 -3.07
CA GLY A 603 9.67 -17.16 -2.35
C GLY A 603 8.91 -16.20 -3.26
N ILE A 604 8.66 -14.99 -2.74
CA ILE A 604 7.91 -13.97 -3.48
C ILE A 604 8.68 -13.45 -4.70
N ASN A 605 10.01 -13.42 -4.66
CA ASN A 605 10.84 -12.84 -5.72
C ASN A 605 10.79 -13.67 -7.00
N GLU A 606 10.76 -14.99 -6.85
CA GLU A 606 10.65 -15.95 -7.93
C GLU A 606 9.23 -15.91 -8.54
N ALA A 607 8.21 -15.86 -7.69
CA ALA A 607 6.83 -15.65 -8.11
C ALA A 607 6.65 -14.30 -8.82
N MET A 608 7.29 -13.24 -8.33
CA MET A 608 7.28 -11.89 -8.90
C MET A 608 7.89 -11.85 -10.30
N VAL A 609 9.06 -12.47 -10.50
CA VAL A 609 9.66 -12.56 -11.84
C VAL A 609 8.75 -13.36 -12.77
N VAL A 610 8.07 -14.42 -12.31
CA VAL A 610 7.10 -15.17 -13.12
C VAL A 610 5.85 -14.35 -13.46
N CYS A 611 5.21 -13.70 -12.48
CA CYS A 611 4.04 -12.85 -12.71
C CYS A 611 4.36 -11.68 -13.64
N ARG A 612 5.53 -11.04 -13.49
CA ARG A 612 6.00 -9.99 -14.39
C ARG A 612 6.37 -10.52 -15.78
N GLN A 613 7.05 -11.67 -15.87
CA GLN A 613 7.39 -12.33 -17.13
C GLN A 613 6.11 -12.68 -17.92
N LEU A 614 5.06 -13.14 -17.25
CA LEU A 614 3.74 -13.43 -17.85
C LEU A 614 2.90 -12.16 -18.12
N GLY A 615 3.31 -10.99 -17.62
CA GLY A 615 2.56 -9.73 -17.73
C GLY A 615 1.37 -9.59 -16.77
N LEU A 616 1.22 -10.53 -15.83
CA LEU A 616 0.17 -10.53 -14.79
C LEU A 616 0.34 -9.39 -13.77
N GLY A 617 1.55 -8.85 -13.65
CA GLY A 617 1.87 -7.79 -12.70
C GLY A 617 2.52 -8.36 -11.45
N PHE A 618 1.98 -8.02 -10.29
CA PHE A 618 2.47 -8.45 -8.98
C PHE A 618 2.05 -9.88 -8.62
N ALA A 619 2.93 -10.60 -7.93
CA ALA A 619 2.58 -11.84 -7.23
C ALA A 619 1.96 -11.49 -5.87
N ALA A 620 0.76 -11.99 -5.60
CA ALA A 620 0.10 -11.80 -4.30
C ALA A 620 0.54 -12.83 -3.25
N ASN A 621 0.97 -14.02 -3.70
CA ASN A 621 1.40 -15.14 -2.86
C ASN A 621 2.50 -15.94 -3.59
N ALA A 622 3.29 -16.69 -2.82
CA ALA A 622 4.17 -17.74 -3.32
C ALA A 622 3.90 -19.05 -2.56
N HIS A 623 3.80 -20.18 -3.27
CA HIS A 623 3.44 -21.47 -2.67
C HIS A 623 4.52 -22.51 -2.97
N GLN A 624 5.20 -22.97 -1.92
CA GLN A 624 6.19 -24.05 -2.02
C GLN A 624 5.50 -25.41 -2.23
N GLU A 625 4.42 -25.68 -1.51
CA GLU A 625 3.59 -26.86 -1.73
C GLU A 625 2.47 -26.61 -2.75
N THR A 626 2.42 -27.47 -3.75
CA THR A 626 1.56 -27.32 -4.94
C THR A 626 0.75 -28.58 -5.27
N TRP A 627 0.67 -29.54 -4.34
CA TRP A 627 0.11 -30.89 -4.58
C TRP A 627 -1.35 -30.91 -5.06
N TYR A 628 -2.11 -29.86 -4.75
CA TYR A 628 -3.51 -29.65 -5.15
C TYR A 628 -3.68 -29.10 -6.58
N TRP A 629 -2.61 -28.59 -7.21
CA TRP A 629 -2.62 -28.19 -8.62
C TRP A 629 -2.07 -29.31 -9.51
N PRO A 630 -2.88 -29.91 -10.40
CA PRO A 630 -2.43 -30.99 -11.29
C PRO A 630 -1.36 -30.49 -12.25
N SER A 631 -0.28 -31.26 -12.39
CA SER A 631 0.77 -31.01 -13.37
C SER A 631 0.27 -31.23 -14.79
N SER A 632 0.79 -30.47 -15.75
CA SER A 632 0.68 -30.83 -17.16
C SER A 632 1.44 -32.14 -17.44
N ALA A 633 0.92 -32.96 -18.35
CA ALA A 633 1.48 -34.29 -18.64
C ALA A 633 2.89 -34.25 -19.28
N ASP A 634 3.28 -33.10 -19.85
CA ASP A 634 4.59 -32.80 -20.44
C ASP A 634 5.58 -32.14 -19.46
N ALA A 635 5.20 -31.94 -18.18
CA ALA A 635 5.94 -31.11 -17.23
C ALA A 635 6.20 -31.74 -15.84
N GLY A 636 5.99 -33.05 -15.67
CA GLY A 636 6.04 -33.73 -14.37
C GLY A 636 7.42 -33.76 -13.68
N ASP A 637 8.53 -33.71 -14.43
CA ASP A 637 9.88 -33.64 -13.85
C ASP A 637 10.20 -32.22 -13.34
N VAL A 638 10.96 -32.11 -12.25
CA VAL A 638 11.61 -30.85 -11.84
C VAL A 638 12.84 -30.64 -12.73
N ILE A 639 12.89 -29.54 -13.48
CA ILE A 639 14.00 -29.23 -14.40
C ILE A 639 14.75 -27.93 -14.08
N LEU A 640 14.23 -27.13 -13.15
CA LEU A 640 14.84 -25.88 -12.71
C LEU A 640 14.90 -25.87 -11.18
N SER A 641 16.08 -25.63 -10.60
CA SER A 641 16.32 -25.70 -9.16
C SER A 641 17.41 -24.73 -8.71
N GLY A 642 17.33 -24.33 -7.43
CA GLY A 642 18.13 -23.26 -6.86
C GLY A 642 17.82 -21.90 -7.49
N THR A 643 16.60 -21.68 -8.01
CA THR A 643 16.14 -20.36 -8.43
C THR A 643 15.99 -19.48 -7.22
N HIS A 644 16.86 -18.48 -7.12
CA HIS A 644 16.65 -17.41 -6.17
C HIS A 644 16.96 -16.09 -6.89
N CYS A 645 15.88 -15.47 -7.32
CA CYS A 645 15.89 -14.17 -7.96
C CYS A 645 16.34 -13.14 -6.90
N THR A 646 17.13 -12.15 -7.31
CA THR A 646 16.54 -11.14 -8.18
C THR A 646 15.13 -10.70 -7.78
N GLY A 647 14.29 -10.48 -8.78
CA GLY A 647 13.10 -9.66 -8.65
C GLY A 647 13.22 -8.39 -9.51
N SER A 648 14.39 -8.10 -10.09
CA SER A 648 14.57 -7.15 -11.19
C SER A 648 14.74 -7.80 -12.58
N GLU A 649 14.91 -9.14 -12.70
CA GLU A 649 15.12 -9.80 -13.99
C GLU A 649 13.89 -9.79 -14.90
N MET A 650 14.13 -10.04 -16.18
CA MET A 650 13.08 -10.15 -17.19
C MET A 650 12.53 -11.58 -17.34
N SER A 651 13.17 -12.59 -16.73
CA SER A 651 12.63 -13.96 -16.71
C SER A 651 13.20 -14.84 -15.58
N ILE A 652 12.44 -15.86 -15.17
CA ILE A 652 12.83 -16.83 -14.13
C ILE A 652 14.08 -17.65 -14.54
N GLN A 653 14.37 -17.73 -15.84
CA GLN A 653 15.59 -18.34 -16.40
C GLN A 653 16.80 -17.40 -16.40
N GLN A 654 16.59 -16.09 -16.20
CA GLN A 654 17.67 -15.10 -16.01
C GLN A 654 17.99 -14.90 -14.53
N CYS A 655 17.08 -15.27 -13.62
CA CYS A 655 17.35 -15.25 -12.20
C CYS A 655 18.65 -15.97 -11.90
N ARG A 656 19.49 -15.32 -11.10
CA ARG A 656 20.67 -15.97 -10.54
C ARG A 656 20.24 -17.22 -9.76
N ARG A 657 21.20 -18.10 -9.52
CA ARG A 657 21.14 -18.98 -8.35
C ARG A 657 21.57 -18.18 -7.09
N ASN A 658 20.90 -17.03 -6.85
CA ASN A 658 20.80 -16.20 -5.62
C ASN A 658 20.63 -14.65 -5.82
N THR A 659 19.73 -14.05 -5.01
CA THR A 659 19.68 -12.68 -4.38
C THR A 659 19.01 -11.44 -5.01
N ASN A 660 17.72 -11.22 -4.65
CA ASN A 660 16.95 -10.00 -4.24
C ASN A 660 16.80 -8.71 -5.13
N VAL A 661 15.64 -8.00 -5.31
CA VAL A 661 14.16 -8.11 -5.01
C VAL A 661 13.32 -7.35 -6.10
N TYR A 662 11.97 -7.53 -6.18
CA TYR A 662 10.84 -6.56 -6.43
C TYR A 662 9.58 -7.33 -6.88
N SER A 663 8.38 -7.22 -6.29
CA SER A 663 7.79 -6.18 -5.41
C SER A 663 6.89 -6.73 -4.29
N ALA A 664 6.62 -5.95 -3.24
CA ALA A 664 5.59 -6.20 -2.21
C ALA A 664 5.20 -4.87 -1.47
N PRO A 665 4.74 -4.82 -0.19
CA PRO A 665 5.00 -3.68 0.74
C PRO A 665 6.46 -3.21 0.74
N ASP A 666 6.79 -2.04 1.30
CA ASP A 666 8.14 -1.45 1.25
C ASP A 666 8.41 -0.72 2.58
N LEU A 667 9.17 -1.32 3.52
CA LEU A 667 9.27 -0.85 4.90
C LEU A 667 10.48 0.05 5.15
N VAL A 668 10.20 1.34 5.33
CA VAL A 668 11.25 2.35 5.61
C VAL A 668 11.12 2.90 7.02
N VAL A 669 12.25 2.92 7.74
CA VAL A 669 12.35 3.55 9.06
C VAL A 669 12.38 5.08 8.91
N ASP A 670 11.59 5.78 9.71
CA ASP A 670 11.67 7.23 9.85
C ASP A 670 12.96 7.65 10.59
N ALA A 671 14.04 7.80 9.81
CA ALA A 671 15.36 8.17 10.30
C ALA A 671 15.38 9.55 11.01
N GLN A 672 14.47 10.46 10.65
CA GLN A 672 14.36 11.77 11.30
C GLN A 672 13.76 11.64 12.69
N LEU A 673 12.66 10.89 12.84
CA LEU A 673 12.04 10.62 14.14
C LEU A 673 13.04 9.94 15.11
N VAL A 674 13.83 8.99 14.62
CA VAL A 674 14.88 8.33 15.42
C VAL A 674 15.91 9.35 15.93
N GLN A 675 16.37 10.27 15.06
CA GLN A 675 17.35 11.30 15.44
C GLN A 675 16.79 12.31 16.44
N GLU A 676 15.53 12.72 16.28
CA GLU A 676 14.87 13.74 17.11
C GLU A 676 14.42 13.20 18.48
N THR A 677 14.19 11.89 18.61
CA THR A 677 13.65 11.27 19.83
C THR A 677 14.64 10.45 20.64
N ALA A 678 15.94 10.48 20.30
CA ALA A 678 16.97 9.71 20.98
C ALA A 678 17.44 10.35 22.30
N TYR A 679 17.43 9.59 23.41
CA TYR A 679 17.94 10.04 24.71
C TYR A 679 18.42 8.88 25.60
N LEU A 680 19.03 9.21 26.75
CA LEU A 680 19.47 8.26 27.76
C LEU A 680 18.56 8.26 28.99
N GLU A 681 18.15 7.07 29.45
CA GLU A 681 17.48 6.85 30.75
C GLU A 681 18.35 5.94 31.64
N ASP A 682 18.65 6.35 32.87
CA ASP A 682 19.20 5.48 33.90
C ASP A 682 18.05 4.89 34.74
N ARG A 683 17.45 3.78 34.30
CA ARG A 683 16.22 3.19 34.86
C ARG A 683 16.54 2.16 35.97
N PRO A 684 15.90 2.22 37.15
CA PRO A 684 16.19 1.30 38.25
C PRO A 684 15.63 -0.11 38.00
N LEU A 685 16.33 -1.14 38.48
CA LEU A 685 15.98 -2.55 38.19
C LEU A 685 14.55 -2.94 38.59
N HIS A 686 14.02 -2.40 39.70
CA HIS A 686 12.63 -2.70 40.10
C HIS A 686 11.54 -2.25 39.11
N LEU A 687 11.87 -1.42 38.12
CA LEU A 687 11.00 -1.01 37.01
C LEU A 687 11.34 -1.70 35.68
N LEU A 688 12.09 -2.80 35.74
CA LEU A 688 12.62 -3.53 34.58
C LEU A 688 12.37 -5.05 34.63
N THR A 689 11.60 -5.56 35.60
CA THR A 689 11.38 -7.01 35.78
C THR A 689 10.78 -7.66 34.53
N CYS A 690 9.70 -7.08 33.98
CA CYS A 690 9.05 -7.58 32.76
C CYS A 690 10.01 -7.52 31.56
N ALA A 691 10.69 -6.39 31.35
CA ALA A 691 11.70 -6.25 30.29
C ALA A 691 12.93 -7.16 30.46
N HIS A 692 13.18 -7.71 31.66
CA HIS A 692 14.21 -8.74 31.87
C HIS A 692 13.69 -10.13 31.49
N GLU A 693 12.44 -10.46 31.85
CA GLU A 693 11.77 -11.71 31.46
C GLU A 693 11.58 -11.79 29.93
N GLU A 694 11.31 -10.66 29.28
CA GLU A 694 11.27 -10.47 27.83
C GLU A 694 12.68 -10.41 27.16
N ASN A 695 13.78 -10.54 27.89
CA ASN A 695 15.17 -10.50 27.40
C ASN A 695 15.64 -9.16 26.79
N CYS A 696 14.94 -8.05 27.02
CA CYS A 696 15.24 -6.73 26.47
C CYS A 696 16.44 -6.01 27.13
N LEU A 697 17.23 -6.70 27.95
CA LEU A 697 18.39 -6.15 28.67
C LEU A 697 19.66 -6.90 28.29
N SER A 698 20.82 -6.25 28.40
CA SER A 698 22.11 -6.90 28.11
C SER A 698 22.34 -8.10 29.03
N SER A 699 23.12 -9.08 28.57
CA SER A 699 23.45 -10.28 29.34
C SER A 699 24.12 -10.04 30.70
N SER A 700 24.57 -8.82 31.01
CA SER A 700 25.05 -8.46 32.35
C SER A 700 23.92 -8.23 33.36
N ALA A 701 22.70 -7.86 32.93
CA ALA A 701 21.55 -7.67 33.80
C ALA A 701 21.16 -8.94 34.57
N ALA A 702 21.28 -10.11 33.94
CA ALA A 702 21.07 -11.42 34.55
C ALA A 702 22.08 -11.76 35.68
N ARG A 703 23.15 -10.96 35.85
CA ARG A 703 24.16 -11.10 36.92
C ARG A 703 24.09 -9.99 37.96
N MET A 704 23.10 -9.09 37.90
CA MET A 704 22.93 -8.00 38.86
C MET A 704 22.15 -8.44 40.11
N HIS A 705 22.29 -7.69 41.20
CA HIS A 705 21.58 -7.96 42.46
C HIS A 705 20.18 -7.32 42.47
N TRP A 706 19.25 -7.93 41.73
CA TRP A 706 17.84 -7.53 41.70
C TRP A 706 17.25 -7.48 43.13
N PRO A 707 16.44 -6.46 43.48
CA PRO A 707 15.95 -5.36 42.63
C PRO A 707 16.82 -4.07 42.69
N TYR A 708 18.06 -4.15 43.15
CA TYR A 708 18.92 -2.99 43.44
C TYR A 708 19.93 -2.69 42.33
N GLY A 709 19.87 -1.47 41.79
CA GLY A 709 20.77 -1.00 40.72
C GLY A 709 19.97 -0.27 39.63
N HIS A 710 20.68 0.12 38.57
CA HIS A 710 20.10 0.78 37.39
C HIS A 710 20.70 0.16 36.12
N ARG A 711 19.97 0.24 35.01
CA ARG A 711 20.48 0.03 33.64
C ARG A 711 20.45 1.36 32.90
N ARG A 712 21.43 1.57 32.02
CA ARG A 712 21.47 2.73 31.11
C ARG A 712 20.91 2.36 29.75
N LEU A 713 19.80 2.97 29.40
CA LEU A 713 19.02 2.65 28.22
C LEU A 713 19.13 3.80 27.20
N LEU A 714 19.60 3.49 26.00
CA LEU A 714 19.53 4.38 24.84
C LEU A 714 18.16 4.22 24.20
N ARG A 715 17.22 5.10 24.54
CA ARG A 715 15.86 5.14 23.99
C ARG A 715 15.80 5.98 22.73
N PHE A 716 14.85 5.65 21.86
CA PHE A 716 14.50 6.34 20.61
C PHE A 716 13.13 5.84 20.15
N SER A 717 12.40 6.57 19.30
CA SER A 717 11.18 6.05 18.68
C SER A 717 11.51 5.46 17.31
N SER A 718 10.95 4.29 16.98
CA SER A 718 11.00 3.75 15.61
C SER A 718 9.61 3.81 14.97
N ARG A 719 9.50 4.51 13.85
CA ARG A 719 8.33 4.47 12.96
C ARG A 719 8.69 3.69 11.71
N ILE A 720 7.84 2.75 11.32
CA ILE A 720 8.02 1.90 10.15
C ILE A 720 6.89 2.23 9.18
N MET A 721 7.25 2.80 8.02
CA MET A 721 6.31 3.26 6.99
C MET A 721 6.22 2.22 5.87
N ASN A 722 5.01 1.86 5.43
CA ASN A 722 4.84 1.03 4.24
C ASN A 722 4.66 1.91 2.99
N LEU A 723 5.71 2.04 2.18
CA LEU A 723 5.75 2.83 0.95
C LEU A 723 5.48 1.99 -0.33
N GLY A 724 5.13 0.71 -0.16
CA GLY A 724 5.02 -0.27 -1.23
C GLY A 724 3.71 -0.23 -2.00
N GLN A 725 3.32 -1.36 -2.61
CA GLN A 725 2.07 -1.46 -3.37
C GLN A 725 1.13 -2.58 -2.89
N ALA A 726 1.46 -3.22 -1.76
CA ALA A 726 0.59 -4.12 -1.03
C ALA A 726 0.71 -3.84 0.48
N ASP A 727 -0.29 -4.23 1.25
CA ASP A 727 -0.24 -4.13 2.71
C ASP A 727 0.84 -5.08 3.25
N PHE A 728 1.63 -4.64 4.23
CA PHE A 728 2.53 -5.52 4.96
C PHE A 728 1.71 -6.44 5.87
N ARG A 729 2.08 -7.71 5.95
CA ARG A 729 1.33 -8.75 6.68
C ARG A 729 2.30 -9.70 7.38
N PRO A 730 1.98 -10.15 8.60
CA PRO A 730 2.80 -11.13 9.30
C PRO A 730 2.74 -12.49 8.59
N ARG A 731 3.88 -13.19 8.55
CA ARG A 731 3.99 -14.56 8.02
C ARG A 731 3.22 -15.59 8.88
N ALA A 732 3.13 -15.34 10.17
CA ALA A 732 2.55 -16.24 11.17
C ALA A 732 1.02 -16.25 11.10
N SER A 733 0.40 -17.44 11.18
CA SER A 733 -1.05 -17.55 11.25
C SER A 733 -1.55 -17.03 12.62
N ARG A 734 -2.83 -16.70 12.71
CA ARG A 734 -3.47 -16.22 13.95
C ARG A 734 -3.40 -17.23 15.11
N GLU A 735 -3.12 -18.50 14.80
CA GLU A 735 -2.95 -19.59 15.78
C GLU A 735 -1.53 -19.60 16.40
N ASP A 736 -0.56 -18.97 15.72
CA ASP A 736 0.85 -18.88 16.13
C ASP A 736 1.19 -17.57 16.89
N TRP A 737 0.23 -16.64 17.03
CA TRP A 737 0.47 -15.32 17.61
C TRP A 737 0.64 -15.39 19.14
N VAL A 738 1.69 -14.74 19.67
CA VAL A 738 2.03 -14.74 21.10
C VAL A 738 1.29 -13.60 21.81
N TRP A 739 0.88 -13.81 23.08
CA TRP A 739 0.17 -12.82 23.86
C TRP A 739 1.08 -12.06 24.85
N HIS A 740 1.11 -10.73 24.75
CA HIS A 740 1.66 -9.84 25.76
C HIS A 740 0.80 -8.57 25.89
N GLN A 741 -0.24 -8.63 26.74
CA GLN A 741 -1.31 -7.62 26.94
C GLN A 741 -2.21 -7.34 25.71
N HIS A 742 -1.67 -7.57 24.52
CA HIS A 742 -2.30 -7.67 23.22
C HIS A 742 -1.59 -8.80 22.45
N TYR A 743 -2.05 -9.16 21.25
CA TYR A 743 -1.33 -10.16 20.45
C TYR A 743 -0.16 -9.54 19.70
N HIS A 744 0.93 -10.28 19.60
CA HIS A 744 2.06 -10.00 18.74
C HIS A 744 2.13 -11.08 17.64
N SER A 745 2.22 -10.64 16.39
CA SER A 745 2.21 -11.52 15.21
C SER A 745 3.62 -11.85 14.69
N ILE A 746 4.65 -11.18 15.21
CA ILE A 746 6.07 -11.43 14.90
C ILE A 746 6.89 -11.38 16.21
N GLU A 747 7.82 -12.32 16.36
CA GLU A 747 8.75 -12.40 17.49
C GLU A 747 9.93 -11.41 17.31
N VAL A 748 10.60 -11.42 16.16
CA VAL A 748 11.69 -10.48 15.81
C VAL A 748 11.37 -9.76 14.51
N PHE A 749 10.94 -8.49 14.59
CA PHE A 749 10.70 -7.64 13.41
C PHE A 749 11.82 -6.62 13.18
N THR A 750 12.54 -6.20 14.22
CA THR A 750 13.69 -5.29 14.08
C THR A 750 14.84 -5.61 15.04
N HIS A 751 16.08 -5.58 14.56
CA HIS A 751 17.27 -5.49 15.42
C HIS A 751 17.67 -4.03 15.66
N TYR A 752 18.15 -3.73 16.88
CA TYR A 752 18.71 -2.44 17.27
C TYR A 752 20.17 -2.61 17.66
N ASP A 753 21.08 -2.21 16.78
CA ASP A 753 22.51 -2.48 16.93
C ASP A 753 23.33 -1.22 17.20
N LEU A 754 24.26 -1.32 18.15
CA LEU A 754 25.31 -0.33 18.35
C LEU A 754 26.65 -0.95 17.93
N LEU A 755 27.14 -0.55 16.76
CA LEU A 755 28.35 -1.07 16.11
C LEU A 755 29.53 -0.12 16.34
N THR A 756 30.76 -0.63 16.28
CA THR A 756 31.94 0.25 16.08
C THR A 756 31.94 0.81 14.65
N LEU A 757 32.78 1.83 14.41
CA LEU A 757 33.11 2.29 13.05
C LEU A 757 33.76 1.21 12.16
N ASN A 758 34.08 0.02 12.71
CA ASN A 758 34.57 -1.14 11.96
C ASN A 758 33.45 -2.19 11.74
N GLY A 759 32.18 -1.85 11.97
CA GLY A 759 31.03 -2.75 11.81
C GLY A 759 30.85 -3.82 12.90
N THR A 760 31.72 -3.88 13.91
CA THR A 760 31.61 -4.91 14.96
C THR A 760 30.57 -4.54 16.01
N LYS A 761 29.57 -5.39 16.24
CA LYS A 761 28.52 -5.17 17.28
C LYS A 761 29.13 -5.05 18.69
N VAL A 762 28.70 -4.03 19.43
CA VAL A 762 29.18 -3.67 20.79
C VAL A 762 28.07 -3.81 21.83
N ALA A 763 26.85 -3.41 21.46
CA ALA A 763 25.63 -3.69 22.19
C ALA A 763 24.51 -4.05 21.20
N GLU A 764 23.57 -4.85 21.68
CA GLU A 764 22.37 -5.25 20.96
C GLU A 764 21.15 -4.90 21.82
N GLY A 765 20.13 -4.37 21.17
CA GLY A 765 18.78 -4.27 21.67
C GLY A 765 17.83 -4.88 20.65
N HIS A 766 16.64 -5.23 21.10
CA HIS A 766 15.52 -5.61 20.26
C HIS A 766 14.24 -5.30 21.03
N LYS A 767 13.17 -5.06 20.29
CA LYS A 767 11.82 -5.10 20.84
C LYS A 767 11.41 -6.57 20.88
N ALA A 768 11.08 -7.10 22.05
CA ALA A 768 10.91 -8.55 22.29
C ALA A 768 9.76 -9.22 21.52
N SER A 769 8.80 -8.46 21.00
CA SER A 769 7.78 -8.95 20.05
C SER A 769 6.92 -7.78 19.54
N PHE A 770 6.23 -8.02 18.41
CA PHE A 770 5.62 -6.97 17.60
C PHE A 770 4.12 -7.18 17.31
N CYS A 771 3.38 -6.14 17.63
CA CYS A 771 2.13 -5.76 16.99
C CYS A 771 2.46 -5.15 15.61
N LEU A 772 1.63 -5.40 14.59
CA LEU A 772 1.64 -4.62 13.36
C LEU A 772 0.29 -3.90 13.23
N GLU A 773 0.30 -2.57 13.34
CA GLU A 773 -0.90 -1.75 13.15
C GLU A 773 -0.68 -0.42 12.43
N ASP A 774 -1.78 0.15 11.93
CA ASP A 774 -1.78 1.47 11.32
C ASP A 774 -1.85 2.55 12.42
N THR A 775 -0.74 2.82 13.10
CA THR A 775 -0.69 3.87 14.13
C THR A 775 -1.10 5.24 13.58
N TYR A 776 -0.78 5.53 12.31
CA TYR A 776 -1.34 6.67 11.56
C TYR A 776 -1.32 6.43 10.04
N CYS A 777 -2.25 7.08 9.32
CA CYS A 777 -2.30 7.13 7.86
C CYS A 777 -2.47 8.60 7.40
N PRO A 778 -1.79 9.05 6.32
CA PRO A 778 -1.99 10.38 5.73
C PRO A 778 -3.43 10.66 5.27
N GLU A 779 -3.74 11.95 5.09
CA GLU A 779 -5.03 12.43 4.58
C GLU A 779 -5.45 11.71 3.29
N GLY A 780 -6.61 11.06 3.30
CA GLY A 780 -7.12 10.26 2.18
C GLY A 780 -6.88 8.74 2.28
N LEU A 781 -6.13 8.29 3.29
CA LEU A 781 -5.94 6.87 3.61
C LEU A 781 -6.61 6.53 4.96
N HIS A 782 -7.13 5.31 5.07
CA HIS A 782 -7.81 4.82 6.26
C HIS A 782 -7.04 3.68 6.91
N LYS A 783 -6.95 3.71 8.25
CA LYS A 783 -6.44 2.61 9.07
C LYS A 783 -7.24 1.33 8.81
N ARG A 784 -6.54 0.20 8.76
CA ARG A 784 -7.07 -1.14 8.46
C ARG A 784 -6.63 -2.18 9.49
N TYR A 785 -5.46 -2.00 10.08
CA TYR A 785 -4.84 -2.92 11.03
C TYR A 785 -4.77 -2.33 12.43
N ALA A 786 -5.02 -3.20 13.42
CA ALA A 786 -5.04 -2.89 14.84
C ALA A 786 -4.83 -4.19 15.63
N CYS A 787 -4.02 -4.14 16.70
CA CYS A 787 -3.67 -5.35 17.45
C CYS A 787 -4.60 -5.64 18.63
N TYR A 788 -5.32 -4.63 19.09
CA TYR A 788 -6.38 -4.73 20.11
C TYR A 788 -7.56 -5.59 19.62
N ASN A 789 -8.34 -6.13 20.57
CA ASN A 789 -9.55 -6.94 20.30
C ASN A 789 -9.34 -8.16 19.37
N LEU A 790 -8.11 -8.67 19.29
CA LEU A 790 -7.67 -9.64 18.27
C LEU A 790 -8.03 -9.17 16.84
N GLY A 791 -7.69 -7.92 16.49
CA GLY A 791 -7.82 -7.42 15.12
C GLY A 791 -6.96 -8.18 14.10
N GLN A 792 -7.02 -7.77 12.83
CA GLN A 792 -6.01 -8.18 11.86
C GLN A 792 -4.77 -7.30 12.02
N GLN A 793 -3.60 -7.93 11.91
CA GLN A 793 -2.32 -7.24 11.96
C GLN A 793 -1.73 -7.06 10.56
N GLY A 794 -0.96 -5.99 10.40
CA GLY A 794 -0.35 -5.54 9.16
C GLY A 794 -0.02 -4.04 9.19
N ILE A 795 0.57 -3.51 8.12
CA ILE A 795 0.75 -2.07 7.90
C ILE A 795 0.25 -1.75 6.50
N SER A 796 -0.80 -0.94 6.38
CA SER A 796 -1.46 -0.69 5.10
C SER A 796 -0.65 0.26 4.21
N VAL A 797 -0.83 0.19 2.89
CA VAL A 797 -0.08 1.02 1.92
C VAL A 797 -0.24 2.52 2.25
N GLY A 798 0.89 3.20 2.45
CA GLY A 798 0.98 4.62 2.80
C GLY A 798 0.75 4.94 4.27
N CYS A 799 0.38 3.96 5.10
CA CYS A 799 0.29 4.09 6.55
C CYS A 799 1.62 3.74 7.23
N TRP A 800 1.69 3.98 8.55
CA TRP A 800 2.86 3.62 9.35
C TRP A 800 2.52 3.19 10.77
N ASP A 801 3.33 2.26 11.26
CA ASP A 801 3.40 1.84 12.65
C ASP A 801 4.36 2.75 13.42
N THR A 802 4.15 3.04 14.71
CA THR A 802 5.02 3.93 15.50
C THR A 802 5.21 3.46 16.94
N TYR A 803 6.34 2.78 17.13
CA TYR A 803 6.89 2.38 18.42
C TYR A 803 7.57 3.57 19.10
N ARG A 804 6.85 4.24 19.99
CA ARG A 804 7.32 5.44 20.70
C ARG A 804 8.40 5.12 21.74
N HIS A 805 9.33 6.06 21.96
CA HIS A 805 10.44 5.94 22.90
C HIS A 805 10.08 5.59 24.36
N ASP A 806 8.83 5.80 24.81
CA ASP A 806 8.40 5.64 26.21
C ASP A 806 8.03 4.21 26.60
N ILE A 807 7.71 3.36 25.62
CA ILE A 807 7.32 1.97 25.85
C ILE A 807 8.52 1.10 26.28
N ASP A 808 8.28 -0.03 26.94
CA ASP A 808 9.37 -0.94 27.32
C ASP A 808 9.93 -1.72 26.12
N CYS A 809 11.19 -2.14 26.24
CA CYS A 809 12.01 -2.76 25.19
C CYS A 809 12.32 -1.87 23.97
N GLN A 810 11.98 -0.58 24.02
CA GLN A 810 12.26 0.40 22.96
C GLN A 810 13.60 1.11 23.21
N TRP A 811 14.69 0.32 23.26
CA TRP A 811 16.03 0.82 23.57
C TRP A 811 17.14 -0.14 23.12
N ILE A 812 18.38 0.34 23.20
CA ILE A 812 19.58 -0.49 23.39
C ILE A 812 20.05 -0.34 24.84
N ASP A 813 20.32 -1.44 25.54
CA ASP A 813 20.93 -1.40 26.88
C ASP A 813 22.44 -1.17 26.74
N ILE A 814 22.88 0.06 27.01
CA ILE A 814 24.26 0.51 26.84
C ILE A 814 25.05 0.52 28.16
N THR A 815 24.56 -0.15 29.21
CA THR A 815 25.18 -0.14 30.56
C THR A 815 26.65 -0.58 30.55
N ASP A 816 27.00 -1.55 29.70
CA ASP A 816 28.36 -2.09 29.57
C ASP A 816 29.22 -1.35 28.51
N VAL A 817 28.63 -0.39 27.78
CA VAL A 817 29.29 0.34 26.68
C VAL A 817 30.13 1.48 27.24
N ARG A 818 31.31 1.69 26.65
CA ARG A 818 32.23 2.78 27.02
C ARG A 818 31.91 4.06 26.24
N PRO A 819 32.31 5.25 26.73
CA PRO A 819 32.28 6.47 25.91
C PRO A 819 33.10 6.30 24.61
N GLY A 820 32.58 6.81 23.50
CA GLY A 820 33.15 6.58 22.18
C GLY A 820 32.28 7.08 21.03
N GLU A 821 32.69 6.74 19.81
CA GLU A 821 31.97 6.99 18.56
C GLU A 821 31.63 5.67 17.89
N TYR A 822 30.36 5.53 17.51
CA TYR A 822 29.69 4.30 17.12
C TYR A 822 28.79 4.56 15.91
N LEU A 823 28.45 3.51 15.19
CA LEU A 823 27.31 3.50 14.26
C LEU A 823 26.12 2.90 15.01
N PHE A 824 25.00 3.61 15.03
CA PHE A 824 23.72 3.07 15.50
C PHE A 824 22.92 2.63 14.28
N GLN A 825 22.43 1.40 14.30
CA GLN A 825 21.68 0.79 13.20
C GLN A 825 20.32 0.28 13.71
N ILE A 826 19.27 0.55 12.94
CA ILE A 826 18.00 -0.18 13.02
C ILE A 826 17.85 -0.95 11.71
N GLU A 827 17.47 -2.22 11.80
CA GLU A 827 17.23 -3.08 10.64
C GLU A 827 15.84 -3.71 10.77
N VAL A 828 14.97 -3.46 9.80
CA VAL A 828 13.59 -3.98 9.75
C VAL A 828 13.52 -5.24 8.89
N ASN A 829 12.69 -6.21 9.28
CA ASN A 829 12.57 -7.52 8.62
C ASN A 829 13.95 -8.21 8.39
N PRO A 830 14.83 -8.27 9.41
CA PRO A 830 16.24 -8.66 9.27
C PRO A 830 16.46 -10.10 8.80
N THR A 831 15.47 -10.98 8.98
CA THR A 831 15.53 -12.38 8.50
C THR A 831 15.08 -12.52 7.04
N LEU A 832 14.51 -11.48 6.44
CA LEU A 832 13.94 -11.46 5.09
C LEU A 832 12.77 -12.46 4.89
N ASP A 833 12.17 -12.95 5.99
CA ASP A 833 11.10 -13.96 5.99
C ASP A 833 9.75 -13.43 5.48
N MET A 834 9.60 -12.11 5.38
CA MET A 834 8.40 -11.45 4.86
C MET A 834 8.74 -10.71 3.57
N SER A 835 7.81 -10.77 2.60
CA SER A 835 7.95 -10.18 1.28
C SER A 835 8.02 -8.66 1.35
N GLU A 836 9.00 -8.04 0.70
CA GLU A 836 9.03 -6.59 0.46
C GLU A 836 9.33 -6.23 -1.00
N SER A 837 9.19 -4.95 -1.31
CA SER A 837 9.46 -4.32 -2.58
C SER A 837 10.93 -4.00 -2.64
N ASP A 838 11.40 -3.08 -1.81
CA ASP A 838 12.81 -2.89 -1.58
C ASP A 838 13.24 -3.58 -0.27
N PHE A 839 14.54 -3.81 -0.15
CA PHE A 839 15.20 -4.24 1.09
C PHE A 839 16.49 -3.44 1.35
N GLN A 840 16.90 -2.55 0.43
CA GLN A 840 18.11 -1.72 0.58
C GLN A 840 17.90 -0.55 1.57
N ASN A 841 16.64 -0.23 1.84
CA ASN A 841 16.14 0.85 2.68
C ASN A 841 15.62 0.39 4.06
N ASN A 842 15.48 -0.93 4.28
CA ASN A 842 15.17 -1.56 5.57
C ASN A 842 16.18 -1.23 6.69
N VAL A 843 17.42 -0.95 6.29
CA VAL A 843 18.51 -0.57 7.19
C VAL A 843 18.55 0.94 7.31
N MET A 844 18.52 1.44 8.55
CA MET A 844 18.66 2.84 8.89
C MET A 844 19.90 3.02 9.77
N ARG A 845 20.77 3.97 9.42
CA ARG A 845 22.05 4.24 10.11
C ARG A 845 22.14 5.67 10.60
N CYS A 846 22.74 5.84 11.77
CA CYS A 846 23.11 7.12 12.37
C CYS A 846 24.54 7.05 12.89
N ARG A 847 25.27 8.17 12.88
CA ARG A 847 26.46 8.31 13.73
C ARG A 847 26.02 8.63 15.16
N CYS A 848 26.52 7.83 16.11
CA CYS A 848 26.20 7.88 17.52
C CYS A 848 27.47 8.21 18.31
N LYS A 849 27.46 9.35 19.02
CA LYS A 849 28.57 9.76 19.90
C LYS A 849 28.10 9.75 21.35
N TYR A 850 28.73 8.91 22.16
CA TYR A 850 28.39 8.73 23.58
C TYR A 850 29.53 9.26 24.45
N ASP A 851 29.27 10.29 25.26
CA ASP A 851 30.30 10.93 26.11
C ASP A 851 30.37 10.38 27.55
N GLY A 852 29.52 9.40 27.88
CA GLY A 852 29.40 8.83 29.23
C GLY A 852 28.35 9.51 30.12
N ALA A 853 27.76 10.63 29.68
CA ALA A 853 26.63 11.30 30.32
C ALA A 853 25.48 11.61 29.33
N ARG A 854 25.79 11.76 28.04
CA ARG A 854 24.88 12.11 26.94
C ARG A 854 25.20 11.29 25.70
N VAL A 855 24.19 11.17 24.84
CA VAL A 855 24.31 10.65 23.47
C VAL A 855 24.03 11.78 22.48
N TYR A 856 24.70 11.75 21.33
CA TYR A 856 24.41 12.61 20.19
C TYR A 856 24.21 11.74 18.95
N MET A 857 23.04 11.87 18.34
CA MET A 857 22.65 11.19 17.11
C MET A 857 22.70 12.19 15.96
N PHE A 858 23.44 11.87 14.89
CA PHE A 858 23.58 12.77 13.74
C PHE A 858 23.78 12.02 12.43
N GLY A 859 23.27 12.62 11.34
CA GLY A 859 23.35 12.05 10.01
C GLY A 859 22.49 10.80 9.84
N CYS A 860 21.34 10.70 10.52
CA CYS A 860 20.45 9.55 10.37
C CYS A 860 19.82 9.46 8.96
N HIS A 861 19.87 8.28 8.33
CA HIS A 861 19.33 8.01 7.00
C HIS A 861 19.04 6.52 6.78
N ALA A 862 18.21 6.20 5.78
CA ALA A 862 18.05 4.83 5.25
C ALA A 862 19.18 4.50 4.26
N GLY A 863 19.59 3.24 4.18
CA GLY A 863 20.82 2.80 3.49
C GLY A 863 20.82 2.87 1.96
N ASP A 864 19.72 3.27 1.32
CA ASP A 864 19.65 3.57 -0.12
C ASP A 864 19.56 5.08 -0.41
N ALA A 865 19.49 5.93 0.63
CA ALA A 865 19.15 7.33 0.48
C ALA A 865 20.24 8.13 -0.25
N TYR A 866 21.52 7.78 -0.04
CA TYR A 866 22.64 8.40 -0.75
C TYR A 866 23.26 7.49 -1.81
N SER A 867 24.04 8.09 -2.71
CA SER A 867 24.93 7.37 -3.62
C SER A 867 26.00 6.60 -2.85
N ALA A 868 26.40 5.42 -3.32
CA ALA A 868 27.38 4.55 -2.67
C ALA A 868 28.72 5.23 -2.30
N GLU A 869 29.14 6.25 -3.06
CA GLU A 869 30.33 7.07 -2.79
C GLU A 869 30.20 7.93 -1.52
N VAL A 870 28.97 8.34 -1.17
CA VAL A 870 28.64 9.13 0.03
C VAL A 870 28.38 8.22 1.23
N GLU A 871 27.77 7.04 1.01
CA GLU A 871 27.66 5.97 2.02
C GLU A 871 29.06 5.50 2.47
N ASP A 872 29.97 5.23 1.53
CA ASP A 872 31.35 4.85 1.83
C ASP A 872 32.09 5.94 2.62
N LEU A 873 31.88 7.22 2.27
CA LEU A 873 32.39 8.36 3.04
C LEU A 873 31.75 8.49 4.43
N PHE A 874 30.47 8.14 4.60
CA PHE A 874 29.78 8.16 5.90
C PHE A 874 30.32 7.09 6.85
N ASP A 875 30.57 5.88 6.36
CA ASP A 875 31.21 4.82 7.15
C ASP A 875 32.70 5.18 7.41
N HIS A 876 33.46 5.56 6.37
CA HIS A 876 34.92 5.81 6.45
C HIS A 876 35.34 7.22 6.91
N GLN A 877 34.43 8.06 7.42
CA GLN A 877 34.74 9.41 7.95
C GLN A 877 35.55 9.37 9.26
N ARG A 878 36.81 8.94 9.14
CA ARG A 878 37.88 8.94 10.14
C ARG A 878 39.26 9.24 9.54
N GLN A 879 39.41 9.16 8.21
CA GLN A 879 40.68 9.44 7.51
C GLN A 879 40.84 10.91 7.04
N ILE A 880 39.77 11.58 6.61
CA ILE A 880 39.87 12.92 6.01
C ILE A 880 40.06 14.02 7.07
N SER A 881 39.39 13.90 8.23
CA SER A 881 39.43 14.89 9.32
C SER A 881 40.76 14.98 10.08
N ASN A 882 41.73 14.12 9.79
CA ASN A 882 43.07 14.14 10.39
C ASN A 882 44.14 14.83 9.52
N ASN A 883 43.78 15.30 8.31
CA ASN A 883 44.71 15.97 7.37
C ASN A 883 44.40 17.47 7.14
N PHE A 884 43.50 18.06 7.94
CA PHE A 884 43.17 19.49 7.91
C PHE A 884 43.00 20.07 9.33
N LEU A 885 44.13 20.13 10.05
CA LEU A 885 44.37 20.96 11.24
C LEU A 885 45.81 21.48 11.20
#